data_AF-A0A067K007-F1
#
_entry.id   AF-A0A067K007-F1
#
_cell.length_a   1.000
_cell.length_b   1.000
_cell.length_c   1.000
_cell.angle_alpha   90.00
_cell.angle_beta   90.00
_cell.angle_gamma   90.00
#
_symmetry.space_group_name_H-M   'P 1'
#
loop_
_entity.id
_entity.type
_entity.pdbx_description
1 polymer ?
#
loop_
_entity_poly.entity_id
_entity_poly.type
_entity_poly.pdbx_seq_one_letter_code
_entity_poly.pdbx_strand_id
1 'polypeptide(L)'
;MSIPKELEQVMRGRGGSVLGKKTILKGDHFPGCQNKRLTPQIDGAPNYRQADSLPVHGVAIPTTEGIRNVLKHIGAQKDGRRAQVLWFNLREEPVVYINGRPFVLRDVERPFSNLEYTGINRSRVEQMEARLKEDILIEASRYGNKILVTDELPDGQMVDQWEPVSRDSVKTPLEANEELQLEGYLFDYERVPITDEKSPEEQDFDTLVDRIYGANLNTEIVFNCQMGRGRTTTGMVIATLVYLNRIGASGIPRNNSIGRVFDAGSTVADNLPNSEEAIRRGEYPVIRSLTRVLEGGVEGKRQVDKVIDKCASMQNLREAIASYRNSILRQPDEMKREASLSFFVEYLERYYFLICFAVYIHSERDALRSSSFVHSSFADWMRARPELYSIIRRLLRRDPMGALGYAKKKPSLMKIAESADDRPHEMGVVAALRNGEVLGSQTVLKSDHCPGCQNSNLPERVEGAPNFREVPGFPVYGVANPTIDGILSVIQRIGSSKGGRPIFWHNMREEPVIYINGKPFVLREVERPYKNMLEYTGIDRERVERMEARLKEDILREAERYGGAIMVIHETNDKQIFDAWEHVDSDSVKTPLEVFKCLEADGFPIKYARVPITDGKAPKSSDFDTLVINIASASKDTAFVFNCQMGRGRTTTGTVIACLLKLRIDYGRPIRVLVDDTTREEVDSGSSSGDETGSNAASSPASNARVRTGAEPGRAFGIDDILLLWKITRLFVNGVECREALDAVIDRCSALQNIREAVLHYRKVVNQQHVEPRVRRVALNRGAEYLERYFRLIAFAAYLGSEAFDGFCGQGAMRMTFKSWLHQRPEVQAMKWSIRLRPGRFFTIPEELRAPQESQHGDAVMEATIKARSGSVLGTGSILKMYFFPGQRTSSHIQIHGAPHVYKVDGFPVYSMATPTIAGAKEMLSYLGAHPKVEGSYAQKVILTDLREEAVVYINGTPFVLRDLHKPVDTLKHVGITGSMVENMEARLKEDILSEVRQSGGRMLLHREEYNPATNQSSVIGYWENIFADDVKTPAEVYAALKDEGYDITYRRIPLTREREALASDVDAIQYCTDDCAGSYLFVSHTGFGGVAYAMAITCIRLGAEANFMENVPQVSVGTDSFPVHEENLLCQSSDEETLRMGDYRDILSLTRVLINGPKSKEDVDGFIDKCSGAGHLRDDILYYSKELKKNPDDDDEQRTCIMDMGIKALRRYFFLITFRSYLYCAKPTETRFSSWMDARPELGHLCNNLRIDK
;
A
#
# COMPACT_ATOMS: atom_id res chain seq x y z
N MET A 1 -15.56 -47.64 -25.51
CA MET A 1 -16.69 -46.69 -25.63
C MET A 1 -16.50 -45.86 -26.89
N SER A 2 -17.56 -45.26 -27.43
CA SER A 2 -17.43 -44.32 -28.56
C SER A 2 -16.75 -43.03 -28.07
N ILE A 3 -15.79 -42.50 -28.84
CA ILE A 3 -15.29 -41.14 -28.64
C ILE A 3 -16.46 -40.17 -28.88
N PRO A 4 -16.68 -39.13 -28.04
CA PRO A 4 -17.73 -38.14 -28.27
C PRO A 4 -17.56 -37.41 -29.61
N LYS A 5 -18.66 -37.10 -30.29
CA LYS A 5 -18.64 -36.36 -31.56
C LYS A 5 -18.43 -34.85 -31.42
N GLU A 6 -18.67 -34.29 -30.22
CA GLU A 6 -18.57 -32.87 -29.94
C GLU A 6 -17.44 -32.59 -28.94
N LEU A 7 -16.39 -31.91 -29.42
CA LEU A 7 -15.18 -31.58 -28.65
C LEU A 7 -15.47 -30.70 -27.44
N GLU A 8 -16.45 -29.79 -27.56
CA GLU A 8 -16.91 -28.95 -26.45
C GLU A 8 -17.44 -29.77 -25.26
N GLN A 9 -18.07 -30.94 -25.50
CA GLN A 9 -18.57 -31.78 -24.42
C GLN A 9 -17.42 -32.34 -23.56
N VAL A 10 -16.28 -32.67 -24.18
CA VAL A 10 -15.08 -33.10 -23.46
C VAL A 10 -14.54 -31.95 -22.60
N MET A 11 -14.40 -30.75 -23.18
CA MET A 11 -13.91 -29.57 -22.46
C MET A 11 -14.82 -29.11 -21.31
N ARG A 12 -16.16 -29.27 -21.45
CA ARG A 12 -17.14 -28.99 -20.39
C ARG A 12 -17.15 -30.09 -19.31
N GLY A 13 -16.87 -31.34 -19.67
CA GLY A 13 -16.78 -32.49 -18.76
C GLY A 13 -15.47 -32.59 -17.95
N ARG A 14 -14.53 -31.66 -18.14
CA ARG A 14 -13.25 -31.63 -17.42
C ARG A 14 -13.43 -31.36 -15.92
N GLY A 15 -13.07 -32.36 -15.11
CA GLY A 15 -13.12 -32.33 -13.65
C GLY A 15 -11.75 -32.50 -12.96
N GLY A 16 -10.65 -32.29 -13.69
CA GLY A 16 -9.30 -32.36 -13.14
C GLY A 16 -9.00 -31.25 -12.13
N SER A 17 -8.00 -31.48 -11.29
CA SER A 17 -7.55 -30.55 -10.25
C SER A 17 -6.87 -29.29 -10.80
N VAL A 18 -6.21 -29.43 -11.95
CA VAL A 18 -5.53 -28.40 -12.73
C VAL A 18 -6.14 -28.35 -14.15
N LEU A 19 -6.33 -29.52 -14.79
CA LEU A 19 -7.07 -29.68 -16.06
C LEU A 19 -8.59 -29.69 -15.82
N GLY A 20 -9.11 -28.56 -15.35
CA GLY A 20 -10.52 -28.35 -15.05
C GLY A 20 -11.32 -27.76 -16.23
N LYS A 21 -12.60 -27.46 -15.97
CA LYS A 21 -13.47 -26.71 -16.89
C LYS A 21 -12.80 -25.44 -17.44
N LYS A 22 -13.20 -25.05 -18.66
CA LYS A 22 -12.67 -23.88 -19.39
C LYS A 22 -11.14 -23.91 -19.62
N THR A 23 -10.51 -25.08 -19.66
CA THR A 23 -9.07 -25.22 -19.98
C THR A 23 -8.78 -26.15 -21.15
N ILE A 24 -7.68 -25.88 -21.85
CA ILE A 24 -7.13 -26.70 -22.94
C ILE A 24 -5.64 -26.99 -22.72
N LEU A 25 -5.15 -28.07 -23.31
CA LEU A 25 -3.72 -28.40 -23.42
C LEU A 25 -3.23 -27.96 -24.79
N LYS A 26 -2.63 -26.78 -24.86
CA LYS A 26 -2.13 -26.22 -26.12
C LYS A 26 -0.74 -26.75 -26.44
N GLY A 27 -0.52 -27.17 -27.68
CA GLY A 27 0.82 -27.45 -28.21
C GLY A 27 1.71 -26.21 -28.12
N ASP A 28 2.84 -26.35 -27.43
CA ASP A 28 3.74 -25.23 -27.15
C ASP A 28 4.88 -25.11 -28.18
N HIS A 29 5.06 -26.14 -29.01
CA HIS A 29 5.68 -26.05 -30.33
C HIS A 29 4.62 -25.68 -31.37
N PHE A 30 4.62 -24.43 -31.80
CA PHE A 30 3.71 -23.88 -32.82
C PHE A 30 4.54 -23.21 -33.95
N PRO A 31 4.00 -23.03 -35.17
CA PRO A 31 4.77 -22.53 -36.32
C PRO A 31 5.46 -21.18 -36.10
N GLY A 32 4.87 -20.30 -35.28
CA GLY A 32 5.45 -19.01 -34.89
C GLY A 32 6.56 -19.07 -33.84
N CYS A 33 6.87 -20.25 -33.26
CA CYS A 33 7.85 -20.35 -32.18
C CYS A 33 9.31 -20.20 -32.65
N GLN A 34 9.61 -20.43 -33.93
CA GLN A 34 10.99 -20.45 -34.45
C GLN A 34 11.34 -19.24 -35.36
N ASN A 35 12.27 -18.41 -34.89
CA ASN A 35 12.90 -17.34 -35.65
C ASN A 35 14.01 -17.91 -36.55
N LYS A 36 13.68 -18.15 -37.82
CA LYS A 36 14.58 -18.73 -38.85
C LYS A 36 15.87 -17.93 -39.11
N ARG A 37 16.01 -16.71 -38.57
CA ARG A 37 17.22 -15.89 -38.67
C ARG A 37 18.29 -16.21 -37.63
N LEU A 38 17.95 -16.99 -36.59
CA LEU A 38 18.92 -17.43 -35.58
C LEU A 38 19.71 -18.65 -36.08
N THR A 39 21.00 -18.65 -35.76
CA THR A 39 21.94 -19.75 -36.01
C THR A 39 22.79 -20.00 -34.76
N PRO A 40 23.17 -21.25 -34.45
CA PRO A 40 22.81 -22.48 -35.18
C PRO A 40 21.34 -22.88 -34.98
N GLN A 41 20.77 -23.61 -35.94
CA GLN A 41 19.46 -24.24 -35.79
C GLN A 41 19.67 -25.65 -35.25
N ILE A 42 19.10 -25.94 -34.08
CA ILE A 42 19.18 -27.24 -33.41
C ILE A 42 17.80 -27.89 -33.47
N ASP A 43 17.74 -29.12 -33.99
CA ASP A 43 16.47 -29.83 -34.14
C ASP A 43 15.82 -30.11 -32.77
N GLY A 44 14.50 -29.89 -32.70
CA GLY A 44 13.73 -29.90 -31.45
C GLY A 44 13.98 -28.72 -30.49
N ALA A 45 14.92 -27.81 -30.77
CA ALA A 45 15.33 -26.74 -29.86
C ALA A 45 15.25 -25.33 -30.53
N PRO A 46 14.04 -24.76 -30.66
CA PRO A 46 13.84 -23.49 -31.35
C PRO A 46 14.56 -22.32 -30.66
N ASN A 47 15.00 -21.32 -31.43
CA ASN A 47 15.63 -20.08 -30.97
C ASN A 47 16.88 -20.24 -30.07
N TYR A 48 17.58 -21.38 -30.16
CA TYR A 48 18.89 -21.57 -29.54
C TYR A 48 19.89 -20.50 -30.01
N ARG A 49 20.65 -19.93 -29.07
CA ARG A 49 21.72 -18.95 -29.31
C ARG A 49 22.64 -18.82 -28.09
N GLN A 50 23.84 -18.29 -28.32
CA GLN A 50 24.82 -17.91 -27.31
C GLN A 50 24.90 -16.38 -27.15
N ALA A 51 25.28 -15.89 -25.97
CA ALA A 51 25.59 -14.47 -25.71
C ALA A 51 27.02 -14.14 -26.18
N ASP A 52 27.16 -13.70 -27.43
CA ASP A 52 28.43 -13.65 -28.17
C ASP A 52 29.22 -14.97 -28.07
N SER A 53 30.23 -14.99 -27.20
CA SER A 53 31.19 -16.07 -26.93
C SER A 53 31.33 -16.36 -25.44
N LEU A 54 30.37 -15.89 -24.63
CA LEU A 54 30.30 -16.14 -23.19
C LEU A 54 29.56 -17.46 -22.90
N PRO A 55 29.78 -18.12 -21.75
CA PRO A 55 29.15 -19.40 -21.41
C PRO A 55 27.69 -19.23 -20.95
N VAL A 56 26.91 -18.48 -21.73
CA VAL A 56 25.52 -18.12 -21.46
C VAL A 56 24.70 -18.28 -22.74
N HIS A 57 23.66 -19.10 -22.68
CA HIS A 57 22.86 -19.54 -23.80
C HIS A 57 21.37 -19.31 -23.54
N GLY A 58 20.59 -19.18 -24.61
CA GLY A 58 19.15 -19.04 -24.54
C GLY A 58 18.45 -19.85 -25.61
N VAL A 59 17.34 -20.49 -25.26
CA VAL A 59 16.53 -21.33 -26.15
C VAL A 59 15.03 -21.09 -25.87
N ALA A 60 14.17 -21.38 -26.83
CA ALA A 60 12.73 -21.53 -26.59
C ALA A 60 12.43 -22.86 -25.88
N ILE A 61 11.17 -23.17 -25.61
CA ILE A 61 10.80 -24.48 -25.06
C ILE A 61 11.29 -25.57 -26.04
N PRO A 62 12.12 -26.53 -25.62
CA PRO A 62 12.58 -27.61 -26.50
C PRO A 62 11.64 -28.83 -26.42
N THR A 63 11.75 -29.77 -27.35
CA THR A 63 11.33 -31.17 -27.11
C THR A 63 12.36 -31.88 -26.24
N THR A 64 12.03 -33.07 -25.71
CA THR A 64 13.00 -33.89 -24.96
C THR A 64 14.26 -34.22 -25.77
N GLU A 65 14.11 -34.56 -27.06
CA GLU A 65 15.27 -34.74 -27.96
C GLU A 65 15.97 -33.41 -28.28
N GLY A 66 15.24 -32.30 -28.33
CA GLY A 66 15.81 -30.95 -28.43
C GLY A 66 16.78 -30.64 -27.29
N ILE A 67 16.46 -31.04 -26.05
CA ILE A 67 17.38 -30.90 -24.91
C ILE A 67 18.65 -31.74 -25.16
N ARG A 68 18.51 -33.01 -25.53
CA ARG A 68 19.66 -33.87 -25.88
C ARG A 68 20.52 -33.25 -26.97
N ASN A 69 19.93 -32.67 -28.00
CA ASN A 69 20.64 -32.03 -29.10
C ASN A 69 21.38 -30.74 -28.68
N VAL A 70 20.82 -29.94 -27.77
CA VAL A 70 21.54 -28.79 -27.17
C VAL A 70 22.71 -29.26 -26.30
N LEU A 71 22.51 -30.29 -25.46
CA LEU A 71 23.57 -30.83 -24.61
C LEU A 71 24.72 -31.45 -25.43
N LYS A 72 24.40 -32.18 -26.51
CA LYS A 72 25.37 -32.65 -27.53
C LYS A 72 26.14 -31.48 -28.15
N HIS A 73 25.45 -30.40 -28.53
CA HIS A 73 26.06 -29.23 -29.18
C HIS A 73 27.02 -28.45 -28.24
N ILE A 74 26.63 -28.25 -26.99
CA ILE A 74 27.49 -27.64 -25.94
C ILE A 74 28.65 -28.59 -25.56
N GLY A 75 28.44 -29.90 -25.71
CA GLY A 75 29.45 -30.95 -25.51
C GLY A 75 29.31 -31.74 -24.21
N ALA A 76 28.26 -31.52 -23.42
CA ALA A 76 28.02 -32.03 -22.05
C ALA A 76 27.78 -33.56 -21.94
N GLN A 77 28.26 -34.33 -22.92
CA GLN A 77 28.18 -35.79 -22.96
C GLN A 77 29.35 -36.45 -22.20
N LYS A 78 29.09 -37.66 -21.71
CA LYS A 78 30.03 -38.51 -20.97
C LYS A 78 31.38 -38.73 -21.67
N ASP A 79 31.36 -38.89 -22.98
CA ASP A 79 32.54 -39.16 -23.83
C ASP A 79 33.08 -37.92 -24.55
N GLY A 80 32.54 -36.72 -24.23
CA GLY A 80 32.85 -35.44 -24.89
C GLY A 80 33.76 -34.51 -24.08
N ARG A 81 33.77 -33.23 -24.47
CA ARG A 81 34.35 -32.16 -23.64
C ARG A 81 33.49 -32.05 -22.38
N ARG A 82 34.06 -32.27 -21.19
CA ARG A 82 33.35 -32.25 -19.89
C ARG A 82 32.86 -30.85 -19.47
N ALA A 83 32.01 -30.23 -20.28
CA ALA A 83 31.26 -29.03 -19.94
C ALA A 83 30.11 -29.42 -19.01
N GLN A 84 30.06 -28.84 -17.81
CA GLN A 84 28.89 -28.92 -16.95
C GLN A 84 27.87 -27.88 -17.43
N VAL A 85 26.60 -28.25 -17.51
CA VAL A 85 25.52 -27.34 -17.90
C VAL A 85 24.61 -27.07 -16.71
N LEU A 86 24.31 -25.80 -16.45
CA LEU A 86 23.27 -25.38 -15.51
C LEU A 86 22.10 -24.78 -16.30
N TRP A 87 20.94 -25.43 -16.26
CA TRP A 87 19.79 -25.10 -17.10
C TRP A 87 18.63 -24.55 -16.29
N PHE A 88 18.26 -23.31 -16.59
CA PHE A 88 17.16 -22.58 -15.96
C PHE A 88 15.93 -22.56 -16.86
N ASN A 89 14.84 -23.15 -16.38
CA ASN A 89 13.51 -22.95 -16.94
C ASN A 89 12.84 -21.76 -16.22
N LEU A 90 12.49 -20.71 -16.97
CA LEU A 90 12.02 -19.43 -16.43
C LEU A 90 10.49 -19.28 -16.41
N ARG A 91 9.74 -20.38 -16.50
CA ARG A 91 8.28 -20.36 -16.67
C ARG A 91 7.49 -20.48 -15.39
N GLU A 92 6.49 -19.63 -15.20
CA GLU A 92 5.46 -19.82 -14.17
C GLU A 92 4.28 -20.69 -14.63
N GLU A 93 4.09 -20.87 -15.95
CA GLU A 93 2.99 -21.68 -16.49
C GLU A 93 3.29 -23.18 -16.30
N PRO A 94 2.30 -24.01 -15.91
CA PRO A 94 2.50 -25.45 -15.83
C PRO A 94 2.65 -26.06 -17.24
N VAL A 95 3.75 -26.78 -17.45
CA VAL A 95 4.10 -27.48 -18.68
C VAL A 95 4.09 -28.99 -18.45
N VAL A 96 3.75 -29.76 -19.47
CA VAL A 96 3.84 -31.22 -19.49
C VAL A 96 4.40 -31.70 -20.83
N TYR A 97 5.22 -32.74 -20.82
CA TYR A 97 5.66 -33.41 -22.03
C TYR A 97 4.76 -34.62 -22.31
N ILE A 98 4.23 -34.71 -23.52
CA ILE A 98 3.46 -35.85 -24.00
C ILE A 98 4.14 -36.38 -25.26
N ASN A 99 4.53 -37.65 -25.27
CA ASN A 99 5.32 -38.27 -26.35
C ASN A 99 6.60 -37.47 -26.70
N GLY A 100 7.19 -36.81 -25.70
CA GLY A 100 8.38 -35.94 -25.86
C GLY A 100 8.11 -34.52 -26.41
N ARG A 101 6.88 -34.20 -26.82
CA ARG A 101 6.44 -32.85 -27.23
C ARG A 101 5.96 -32.03 -26.02
N PRO A 102 6.29 -30.73 -25.90
CA PRO A 102 5.80 -29.88 -24.83
C PRO A 102 4.37 -29.34 -25.07
N PHE A 103 3.54 -29.42 -24.05
CA PHE A 103 2.19 -28.86 -23.98
C PHE A 103 2.04 -27.95 -22.76
N VAL A 104 1.20 -26.92 -22.86
CA VAL A 104 0.95 -25.93 -21.80
C VAL A 104 -0.55 -25.77 -21.55
N LEU A 105 -0.94 -25.58 -20.28
CA LEU A 105 -2.32 -25.29 -19.91
C LEU A 105 -2.73 -23.87 -20.34
N ARG A 106 -3.91 -23.73 -20.94
CA ARG A 106 -4.49 -22.43 -21.35
C ARG A 106 -5.95 -22.32 -20.96
N ASP A 107 -6.42 -21.08 -20.84
CA ASP A 107 -7.85 -20.74 -20.77
C ASP A 107 -8.48 -20.88 -22.18
N VAL A 108 -9.63 -21.54 -22.29
CA VAL A 108 -10.32 -21.76 -23.57
C VAL A 108 -10.82 -20.46 -24.21
N GLU A 109 -11.16 -19.45 -23.39
CA GLU A 109 -11.61 -18.14 -23.87
C GLU A 109 -10.44 -17.26 -24.32
N ARG A 110 -9.20 -17.60 -23.91
CA ARG A 110 -7.97 -16.85 -24.22
C ARG A 110 -6.80 -17.80 -24.52
N PRO A 111 -6.87 -18.64 -25.56
CA PRO A 111 -5.89 -19.70 -25.81
C PRO A 111 -4.47 -19.18 -26.11
N PHE A 112 -4.35 -17.92 -26.54
CA PHE A 112 -3.08 -17.24 -26.82
C PHE A 112 -2.49 -16.49 -25.62
N SER A 113 -3.24 -16.31 -24.52
CA SER A 113 -2.76 -15.62 -23.31
C SER A 113 -2.14 -16.62 -22.32
N ASN A 114 -1.04 -16.24 -21.67
CA ASN A 114 -0.46 -17.05 -20.59
C ASN A 114 -1.35 -16.99 -19.34
N LEU A 115 -1.37 -18.08 -18.56
CA LEU A 115 -1.99 -18.07 -17.23
C LEU A 115 -1.02 -17.38 -16.27
N GLU A 116 -1.45 -16.29 -15.66
CA GLU A 116 -0.61 -15.48 -14.77
C GLU A 116 -0.75 -15.91 -13.32
N TYR A 117 0.38 -16.25 -12.68
CA TYR A 117 0.48 -16.66 -11.28
C TYR A 117 1.59 -15.90 -10.54
N THR A 118 1.71 -14.59 -10.82
CA THR A 118 2.86 -13.76 -10.41
C THR A 118 3.31 -13.97 -8.96
N GLY A 119 4.59 -14.34 -8.81
CA GLY A 119 5.24 -14.64 -7.54
C GLY A 119 5.23 -16.12 -7.14
N ILE A 120 4.53 -17.01 -7.88
CA ILE A 120 4.49 -18.44 -7.57
C ILE A 120 5.92 -19.01 -7.54
N ASN A 121 6.23 -19.87 -6.56
CA ASN A 121 7.57 -20.44 -6.42
C ASN A 121 7.72 -21.79 -7.15
N ARG A 122 8.98 -22.24 -7.28
CA ARG A 122 9.36 -23.51 -7.91
C ARG A 122 8.50 -24.69 -7.48
N SER A 123 8.43 -24.95 -6.17
CA SER A 123 7.79 -26.15 -5.63
C SER A 123 6.29 -26.20 -5.91
N ARG A 124 5.61 -25.04 -6.00
CA ARG A 124 4.18 -24.96 -6.31
C ARG A 124 3.89 -25.17 -7.79
N VAL A 125 4.73 -24.63 -8.69
CA VAL A 125 4.63 -24.92 -10.12
C VAL A 125 4.86 -26.41 -10.39
N GLU A 126 5.91 -27.00 -9.82
CA GLU A 126 6.20 -28.43 -9.97
C GLU A 126 5.07 -29.32 -9.39
N GLN A 127 4.43 -28.92 -8.27
CA GLN A 127 3.22 -29.58 -7.75
C GLN A 127 1.99 -29.43 -8.64
N MET A 128 1.85 -28.31 -9.36
CA MET A 128 0.79 -28.14 -10.37
C MET A 128 1.07 -29.01 -11.61
N GLU A 129 2.32 -29.11 -12.05
CA GLU A 129 2.74 -29.96 -13.17
C GLU A 129 2.54 -31.46 -12.87
N ALA A 130 2.85 -31.90 -11.64
CA ALA A 130 2.59 -33.27 -11.19
C ALA A 130 1.08 -33.60 -11.15
N ARG A 131 0.25 -32.69 -10.64
CA ARG A 131 -1.22 -32.86 -10.65
C ARG A 131 -1.81 -32.81 -12.05
N LEU A 132 -1.28 -31.95 -12.93
CA LEU A 132 -1.68 -31.89 -14.34
C LEU A 132 -1.40 -33.22 -15.07
N LYS A 133 -0.25 -33.85 -14.80
CA LYS A 133 0.06 -35.19 -15.31
C LYS A 133 -0.98 -36.23 -14.84
N GLU A 134 -1.36 -36.21 -13.58
CA GLU A 134 -2.38 -37.15 -13.05
C GLU A 134 -3.76 -36.89 -13.66
N ASP A 135 -4.20 -35.62 -13.76
CA ASP A 135 -5.46 -35.28 -14.42
C ASP A 135 -5.51 -35.77 -15.88
N ILE A 136 -4.39 -35.67 -16.61
CA ILE A 136 -4.25 -36.16 -17.99
C ILE A 136 -4.43 -37.68 -18.06
N LEU A 137 -3.80 -38.44 -17.15
CA LEU A 137 -3.91 -39.90 -17.12
C LEU A 137 -5.35 -40.34 -16.75
N ILE A 138 -5.98 -39.65 -15.81
CA ILE A 138 -7.38 -39.88 -15.42
C ILE A 138 -8.33 -39.57 -16.58
N GLU A 139 -8.20 -38.42 -17.24
CA GLU A 139 -9.03 -38.06 -18.41
C GLU A 139 -8.81 -39.05 -19.56
N ALA A 140 -7.56 -39.40 -19.87
CA ALA A 140 -7.25 -40.32 -20.95
C ALA A 140 -7.80 -41.74 -20.73
N SER A 141 -7.85 -42.22 -19.49
CA SER A 141 -8.45 -43.53 -19.16
C SER A 141 -9.93 -43.61 -19.57
N ARG A 142 -10.66 -42.48 -19.49
CA ARG A 142 -12.08 -42.37 -19.88
C ARG A 142 -12.27 -42.42 -21.40
N TYR A 143 -11.28 -41.96 -22.16
CA TYR A 143 -11.31 -41.85 -23.62
C TYR A 143 -10.43 -42.88 -24.35
N GLY A 144 -10.11 -44.00 -23.69
CA GLY A 144 -9.40 -45.12 -24.31
C GLY A 144 -7.91 -44.85 -24.51
N ASN A 145 -7.25 -44.32 -23.48
CA ASN A 145 -5.83 -43.93 -23.44
C ASN A 145 -5.48 -42.85 -24.49
N LYS A 146 -6.38 -41.87 -24.66
CA LYS A 146 -6.16 -40.68 -25.49
C LYS A 146 -6.58 -39.42 -24.76
N ILE A 147 -5.79 -38.36 -24.89
CA ILE A 147 -6.07 -37.04 -24.34
C ILE A 147 -6.39 -36.04 -25.46
N LEU A 148 -7.26 -35.08 -25.20
CA LEU A 148 -7.56 -34.02 -26.16
C LEU A 148 -6.58 -32.84 -25.99
N VAL A 149 -5.76 -32.62 -27.01
CA VAL A 149 -4.80 -31.51 -27.13
C VAL A 149 -5.20 -30.58 -28.27
N THR A 150 -4.75 -29.32 -28.22
CA THR A 150 -5.05 -28.31 -29.24
C THR A 150 -3.74 -27.79 -29.84
N ASP A 151 -3.50 -28.04 -31.12
CA ASP A 151 -2.36 -27.49 -31.86
C ASP A 151 -2.75 -26.18 -32.59
N GLU A 152 -1.75 -25.35 -32.89
CA GLU A 152 -1.93 -24.08 -33.63
C GLU A 152 -1.34 -24.22 -35.04
N LEU A 153 -2.17 -23.96 -36.06
CA LEU A 153 -1.77 -23.99 -37.46
C LEU A 153 -1.04 -22.70 -37.89
N PRO A 154 -0.32 -22.68 -39.04
CA PRO A 154 0.44 -21.52 -39.49
C PRO A 154 -0.38 -20.26 -39.80
N ASP A 155 -1.70 -20.38 -39.94
CA ASP A 155 -2.67 -19.29 -40.11
C ASP A 155 -3.25 -18.78 -38.77
N GLY A 156 -2.86 -19.39 -37.64
CA GLY A 156 -3.38 -19.09 -36.30
C GLY A 156 -4.65 -19.85 -35.94
N GLN A 157 -5.14 -20.76 -36.79
CA GLN A 157 -6.30 -21.61 -36.45
C GLN A 157 -5.91 -22.64 -35.37
N MET A 158 -6.76 -22.76 -34.34
CA MET A 158 -6.63 -23.80 -33.31
C MET A 158 -7.33 -25.08 -33.79
N VAL A 159 -6.67 -26.22 -33.65
CA VAL A 159 -7.17 -27.54 -34.09
C VAL A 159 -7.01 -28.56 -32.96
N ASP A 160 -8.13 -29.09 -32.49
CA ASP A 160 -8.17 -30.14 -31.48
C ASP A 160 -7.87 -31.52 -32.08
N GLN A 161 -7.05 -32.30 -31.39
CA GLN A 161 -6.58 -33.63 -31.81
C GLN A 161 -6.53 -34.60 -30.62
N TRP A 162 -6.73 -35.88 -30.90
CA TRP A 162 -6.67 -36.95 -29.90
C TRP A 162 -5.29 -37.60 -29.88
N GLU A 163 -4.45 -37.21 -28.91
CA GLU A 163 -3.09 -37.72 -28.74
C GLU A 163 -3.11 -39.01 -27.89
N PRO A 164 -2.46 -40.11 -28.34
CA PRO A 164 -2.37 -41.35 -27.55
C PRO A 164 -1.40 -41.18 -26.37
N VAL A 165 -1.80 -41.64 -25.18
CA VAL A 165 -1.00 -41.49 -23.96
C VAL A 165 -0.95 -42.75 -23.10
N SER A 166 0.19 -42.95 -22.45
CA SER A 166 0.48 -43.94 -21.43
C SER A 166 1.17 -43.26 -20.24
N ARG A 167 1.34 -44.00 -19.13
CA ARG A 167 2.01 -43.47 -17.92
C ARG A 167 3.43 -42.98 -18.18
N ASP A 168 4.15 -43.64 -19.08
CA ASP A 168 5.55 -43.34 -19.40
C ASP A 168 5.69 -42.27 -20.50
N SER A 169 4.64 -42.04 -21.30
CA SER A 169 4.64 -41.00 -22.34
C SER A 169 4.37 -39.60 -21.81
N VAL A 170 3.76 -39.48 -20.62
CA VAL A 170 3.43 -38.20 -19.97
C VAL A 170 4.44 -37.93 -18.86
N LYS A 171 5.24 -36.87 -19.03
CA LYS A 171 6.32 -36.50 -18.09
C LYS A 171 6.23 -35.04 -17.70
N THR A 172 6.44 -34.73 -16.42
CA THR A 172 6.67 -33.35 -15.98
C THR A 172 8.04 -32.86 -16.48
N PRO A 173 8.28 -31.54 -16.53
CA PRO A 173 9.60 -31.00 -16.83
C PRO A 173 10.69 -31.50 -15.87
N LEU A 174 10.36 -31.77 -14.60
CA LEU A 174 11.33 -32.33 -13.66
C LEU A 174 11.70 -33.78 -14.06
N GLU A 175 10.71 -34.67 -14.21
CA GLU A 175 10.91 -36.08 -14.60
C GLU A 175 11.67 -36.20 -15.93
N ALA A 176 11.34 -35.37 -16.92
CA ALA A 176 11.99 -35.36 -18.22
C ALA A 176 13.46 -34.91 -18.18
N ASN A 177 13.86 -34.13 -17.17
CA ASN A 177 15.24 -33.68 -16.95
C ASN A 177 16.02 -34.66 -16.07
N GLU A 178 15.39 -35.26 -15.06
CA GLU A 178 15.99 -36.33 -14.23
C GLU A 178 16.36 -37.56 -15.09
N GLU A 179 15.53 -37.92 -16.07
CA GLU A 179 15.85 -38.97 -17.06
C GLU A 179 17.16 -38.68 -17.82
N LEU A 180 17.38 -37.42 -18.22
CA LEU A 180 18.61 -37.00 -18.92
C LEU A 180 19.84 -37.01 -17.99
N GLN A 181 19.66 -36.76 -16.70
CA GLN A 181 20.73 -36.93 -15.71
C GLN A 181 21.10 -38.42 -15.56
N LEU A 182 20.11 -39.31 -15.54
CA LEU A 182 20.32 -40.77 -15.51
C LEU A 182 20.95 -41.32 -16.80
N GLU A 183 20.68 -40.73 -17.96
CA GLU A 183 21.39 -40.98 -19.22
C GLU A 183 22.90 -40.61 -19.16
N GLY A 184 23.32 -39.85 -18.15
CA GLY A 184 24.73 -39.53 -17.87
C GLY A 184 25.25 -38.24 -18.50
N TYR A 185 24.36 -37.29 -18.82
CA TYR A 185 24.74 -35.92 -19.18
C TYR A 185 25.20 -35.12 -17.94
N LEU A 186 26.21 -34.26 -18.10
CA LEU A 186 26.70 -33.38 -17.03
C LEU A 186 25.82 -32.12 -16.93
N PHE A 187 24.62 -32.29 -16.36
CA PHE A 187 23.53 -31.33 -16.48
C PHE A 187 22.77 -31.16 -15.15
N ASP A 188 22.59 -29.92 -14.72
CA ASP A 188 21.83 -29.54 -13.51
C ASP A 188 20.61 -28.71 -13.91
N TYR A 189 19.39 -29.15 -13.52
CA TYR A 189 18.14 -28.46 -13.81
C TYR A 189 17.66 -27.57 -12.65
N GLU A 190 17.20 -26.36 -12.98
CA GLU A 190 16.62 -25.40 -12.03
C GLU A 190 15.37 -24.74 -12.63
N ARG A 191 14.35 -24.50 -11.81
CA ARG A 191 13.09 -23.84 -12.22
C ARG A 191 12.92 -22.54 -11.45
N VAL A 192 13.00 -21.40 -12.15
CA VAL A 192 12.82 -20.06 -11.56
C VAL A 192 11.62 -19.40 -12.25
N PRO A 193 10.39 -19.62 -11.74
CA PRO A 193 9.16 -19.18 -12.41
C PRO A 193 9.01 -17.65 -12.44
N ILE A 194 9.19 -17.05 -13.62
CA ILE A 194 9.04 -15.61 -13.85
C ILE A 194 7.77 -15.36 -14.68
N THR A 195 6.99 -14.33 -14.31
CA THR A 195 5.81 -13.91 -15.08
C THR A 195 6.19 -13.43 -16.47
N ASP A 196 5.37 -13.80 -17.46
CA ASP A 196 5.61 -13.38 -18.84
C ASP A 196 5.44 -11.87 -19.01
N GLU A 197 6.29 -11.28 -19.85
CA GLU A 197 6.36 -9.86 -20.18
C GLU A 197 6.54 -8.83 -19.03
N LYS A 198 6.51 -9.24 -17.74
CA LYS A 198 6.84 -8.41 -16.56
C LYS A 198 8.36 -8.39 -16.23
N SER A 199 8.77 -7.55 -15.27
CA SER A 199 10.11 -7.68 -14.65
C SER A 199 10.16 -8.96 -13.77
N PRO A 200 11.33 -9.63 -13.63
CA PRO A 200 11.54 -10.54 -12.51
C PRO A 200 11.35 -9.81 -11.18
N GLU A 201 10.84 -10.53 -10.18
CA GLU A 201 10.74 -10.05 -8.80
C GLU A 201 12.14 -10.08 -8.13
N GLU A 202 12.33 -9.31 -7.06
CA GLU A 202 13.64 -9.17 -6.41
C GLU A 202 14.22 -10.52 -5.95
N GLN A 203 13.36 -11.43 -5.49
CA GLN A 203 13.75 -12.78 -5.05
C GLN A 203 14.18 -13.71 -6.20
N ASP A 204 13.75 -13.43 -7.44
CA ASP A 204 14.18 -14.17 -8.63
C ASP A 204 15.65 -13.85 -8.94
N PHE A 205 16.06 -12.59 -8.79
CA PHE A 205 17.45 -12.17 -8.91
C PHE A 205 18.33 -12.88 -7.87
N ASP A 206 17.89 -12.94 -6.61
CA ASP A 206 18.61 -13.64 -5.54
C ASP A 206 18.78 -15.14 -5.86
N THR A 207 17.69 -15.80 -6.25
CA THR A 207 17.70 -17.23 -6.62
C THR A 207 18.64 -17.52 -7.79
N LEU A 208 18.66 -16.66 -8.81
CA LEU A 208 19.58 -16.76 -9.94
C LEU A 208 21.03 -16.50 -9.53
N VAL A 209 21.28 -15.49 -8.70
CA VAL A 209 22.62 -15.15 -8.17
C VAL A 209 23.20 -16.34 -7.42
N ASP A 210 22.49 -16.87 -6.42
CA ASP A 210 23.00 -17.94 -5.55
C ASP A 210 23.38 -19.20 -6.36
N ARG A 211 22.51 -19.61 -7.29
CA ARG A 211 22.75 -20.77 -8.16
C ARG A 211 23.91 -20.53 -9.13
N ILE A 212 24.04 -19.34 -9.70
CA ILE A 212 25.11 -19.02 -10.66
C ILE A 212 26.47 -18.81 -9.97
N TYR A 213 26.51 -18.26 -8.74
CA TYR A 213 27.75 -18.13 -7.97
C TYR A 213 28.24 -19.48 -7.44
N GLY A 214 27.33 -20.38 -7.04
CA GLY A 214 27.65 -21.75 -6.63
C GLY A 214 28.21 -22.63 -7.76
N ALA A 215 27.88 -22.33 -9.03
CA ALA A 215 28.40 -23.05 -10.19
C ALA A 215 29.87 -22.69 -10.51
N ASN A 216 30.60 -23.61 -11.16
CA ASN A 216 31.98 -23.37 -11.60
C ASN A 216 32.06 -22.29 -12.70
N LEU A 217 33.21 -21.62 -12.85
CA LEU A 217 33.41 -20.61 -13.90
C LEU A 217 33.37 -21.18 -15.33
N ASN A 218 33.54 -22.49 -15.47
CA ASN A 218 33.48 -23.24 -16.72
C ASN A 218 32.12 -23.93 -16.93
N THR A 219 31.13 -23.66 -16.08
CA THR A 219 29.76 -24.17 -16.24
C THR A 219 29.04 -23.32 -17.29
N GLU A 220 28.45 -23.99 -18.28
CA GLU A 220 27.67 -23.40 -19.35
C GLU A 220 26.23 -23.17 -18.87
N ILE A 221 25.75 -21.93 -18.91
CA ILE A 221 24.44 -21.56 -18.35
C ILE A 221 23.41 -21.45 -19.46
N VAL A 222 22.32 -22.21 -19.40
CA VAL A 222 21.25 -22.21 -20.42
C VAL A 222 19.95 -21.68 -19.83
N PHE A 223 19.23 -20.82 -20.56
CA PHE A 223 17.92 -20.30 -20.16
C PHE A 223 16.83 -20.68 -21.17
N ASN A 224 15.69 -21.19 -20.71
CA ASN A 224 14.50 -21.38 -21.55
C ASN A 224 13.25 -20.70 -20.96
N CYS A 225 12.38 -20.23 -21.85
CA CYS A 225 11.00 -19.86 -21.57
C CYS A 225 10.12 -20.37 -22.72
N GLN A 226 8.87 -19.89 -22.88
CA GLN A 226 8.02 -20.32 -24.01
C GLN A 226 8.69 -20.07 -25.38
N MET A 227 8.81 -18.80 -25.80
CA MET A 227 9.38 -18.44 -27.11
C MET A 227 10.90 -18.24 -27.10
N GLY A 228 11.56 -18.42 -25.95
CA GLY A 228 12.98 -18.08 -25.80
C GLY A 228 13.27 -16.58 -25.90
N ARG A 229 12.24 -15.73 -25.75
CA ARG A 229 12.27 -14.28 -26.02
C ARG A 229 12.47 -13.48 -24.73
N GLY A 230 11.45 -12.84 -24.16
CA GLY A 230 11.58 -11.86 -23.08
C GLY A 230 12.25 -12.41 -21.82
N ARG A 231 11.65 -13.43 -21.19
CA ARG A 231 12.16 -14.07 -19.98
C ARG A 231 13.58 -14.64 -20.17
N THR A 232 13.80 -15.46 -21.21
CA THR A 232 15.13 -16.01 -21.56
C THR A 232 16.19 -14.94 -21.73
N THR A 233 15.95 -13.89 -22.53
CA THR A 233 16.95 -12.82 -22.72
C THR A 233 17.24 -12.10 -21.41
N THR A 234 16.25 -11.94 -20.53
CA THR A 234 16.45 -11.35 -19.20
C THR A 234 17.36 -12.20 -18.32
N GLY A 235 17.12 -13.53 -18.28
CA GLY A 235 18.01 -14.48 -17.59
C GLY A 235 19.44 -14.46 -18.15
N MET A 236 19.60 -14.44 -19.47
CA MET A 236 20.91 -14.31 -20.13
C MET A 236 21.64 -13.01 -19.74
N VAL A 237 20.92 -11.88 -19.66
CA VAL A 237 21.50 -10.60 -19.21
C VAL A 237 21.94 -10.66 -17.75
N ILE A 238 21.12 -11.21 -16.84
CA ILE A 238 21.44 -11.39 -15.42
C ILE A 238 22.69 -12.28 -15.26
N ALA A 239 22.70 -13.45 -15.89
CA ALA A 239 23.84 -14.37 -15.84
C ALA A 239 25.11 -13.76 -16.42
N THR A 240 25.00 -12.97 -17.50
CA THR A 240 26.16 -12.28 -18.09
C THR A 240 26.69 -11.18 -17.17
N LEU A 241 25.83 -10.41 -16.50
CA LEU A 241 26.25 -9.42 -15.51
C LEU A 241 27.01 -10.08 -14.34
N VAL A 242 26.47 -11.18 -13.81
CA VAL A 242 27.10 -11.99 -12.75
C VAL A 242 28.44 -12.56 -13.23
N TYR A 243 28.49 -13.21 -14.40
CA TYR A 243 29.71 -13.78 -14.96
C TYR A 243 30.81 -12.73 -15.13
N LEU A 244 30.50 -11.57 -15.73
CA LEU A 244 31.44 -10.46 -15.90
C LEU A 244 31.96 -9.91 -14.56
N ASN A 245 31.14 -9.89 -13.51
CA ASN A 245 31.59 -9.55 -12.16
C ASN A 245 32.56 -10.60 -11.59
N ARG A 246 32.21 -11.90 -11.71
CA ARG A 246 33.03 -13.03 -11.21
C ARG A 246 34.43 -13.01 -11.82
N ILE A 247 34.55 -12.91 -13.15
CA ILE A 247 35.86 -12.79 -13.84
C ILE A 247 36.48 -11.39 -13.70
N GLY A 248 35.74 -10.41 -13.17
CA GLY A 248 36.21 -9.07 -12.89
C GLY A 248 36.35 -8.16 -14.11
N ALA A 249 35.70 -8.50 -15.23
CA ALA A 249 35.68 -7.79 -16.50
C ALA A 249 34.44 -6.87 -16.66
N SER A 250 33.81 -6.48 -15.55
CA SER A 250 32.59 -5.66 -15.53
C SER A 250 32.77 -4.23 -16.04
N GLY A 251 33.98 -3.67 -16.00
CA GLY A 251 34.28 -2.32 -16.50
C GLY A 251 33.81 -1.18 -15.59
N ILE A 252 33.47 -1.47 -14.33
CA ILE A 252 33.27 -0.46 -13.28
C ILE A 252 34.56 -0.37 -12.44
N PRO A 253 35.14 0.82 -12.21
CA PRO A 253 36.35 0.99 -11.39
C PRO A 253 36.16 0.45 -9.96
N ARG A 254 37.22 -0.16 -9.40
CA ARG A 254 37.16 -0.91 -8.11
C ARG A 254 37.59 -0.12 -6.87
N ASN A 255 37.66 1.21 -6.98
CA ASN A 255 38.19 2.08 -5.93
C ASN A 255 37.07 2.99 -5.44
N ASN A 256 37.24 3.64 -4.28
CA ASN A 256 36.34 4.67 -3.73
C ASN A 256 36.20 5.95 -4.61
N SER A 257 36.63 5.87 -5.86
CA SER A 257 36.43 6.83 -6.95
C SER A 257 35.61 6.17 -8.06
N ILE A 258 34.42 5.67 -7.71
CA ILE A 258 33.32 5.52 -8.67
C ILE A 258 33.05 6.94 -9.22
N GLY A 259 32.88 7.12 -10.54
CA GLY A 259 32.53 8.44 -11.10
C GLY A 259 33.52 9.12 -12.05
N ARG A 260 34.58 8.45 -12.50
CA ARG A 260 35.35 8.92 -13.69
C ARG A 260 34.64 8.51 -14.98
N VAL A 261 33.69 9.36 -15.40
CA VAL A 261 33.09 9.32 -16.74
C VAL A 261 34.15 9.73 -17.76
N PHE A 262 34.36 8.90 -18.79
CA PHE A 262 35.22 9.23 -19.92
C PHE A 262 34.40 9.98 -20.98
N ASP A 263 34.94 11.08 -21.50
CA ASP A 263 34.31 11.82 -22.60
C ASP A 263 34.27 10.97 -23.88
N ALA A 264 33.07 10.65 -24.32
CA ALA A 264 32.77 10.27 -25.70
C ALA A 264 32.12 11.49 -26.35
N GLY A 265 32.76 12.06 -27.39
CA GLY A 265 32.30 13.29 -28.03
C GLY A 265 30.99 13.11 -28.79
N SER A 266 29.85 13.27 -28.12
CA SER A 266 28.53 13.34 -28.75
C SER A 266 28.16 14.75 -29.15
N THR A 267 27.38 14.88 -30.22
CA THR A 267 26.93 16.17 -30.75
C THR A 267 25.76 16.71 -29.93
N VAL A 268 25.63 18.04 -29.80
CA VAL A 268 24.58 18.69 -28.99
C VAL A 268 23.16 18.25 -29.39
N ALA A 269 22.94 17.97 -30.67
CA ALA A 269 21.65 17.49 -31.20
C ALA A 269 21.25 16.12 -30.63
N ASP A 270 22.22 15.26 -30.33
CA ASP A 270 22.03 13.87 -29.93
C ASP A 270 21.57 13.78 -28.47
N ASN A 271 22.02 14.74 -27.64
CA ASN A 271 21.75 14.84 -26.20
C ASN A 271 20.47 15.64 -25.85
N LEU A 272 19.71 16.07 -26.86
CA LEU A 272 18.46 16.82 -26.70
C LEU A 272 17.29 15.89 -26.27
N PRO A 273 16.36 16.32 -25.37
CA PRO A 273 15.24 15.48 -24.95
C PRO A 273 14.37 15.05 -26.13
N ASN A 274 14.01 13.77 -26.18
CA ASN A 274 13.24 13.14 -27.25
C ASN A 274 13.92 13.11 -28.64
N SER A 275 15.24 13.26 -28.74
CA SER A 275 15.94 12.78 -29.94
C SER A 275 15.72 11.27 -30.09
N GLU A 276 15.60 10.76 -31.32
CA GLU A 276 15.50 9.31 -31.57
C GLU A 276 16.73 8.56 -31.01
N GLU A 277 17.87 9.24 -30.91
CA GLU A 277 19.10 8.68 -30.33
C GLU A 277 19.06 8.61 -28.81
N ALA A 278 18.60 9.65 -28.10
CA ALA A 278 18.41 9.59 -26.65
C ALA A 278 17.39 8.50 -26.25
N ILE A 279 16.35 8.30 -27.08
CA ILE A 279 15.39 7.21 -26.93
C ILE A 279 16.08 5.85 -27.11
N ARG A 280 16.91 5.66 -28.14
CA ARG A 280 17.72 4.43 -28.32
C ARG A 280 18.74 4.20 -27.20
N ARG A 281 19.33 5.27 -26.65
CA ARG A 281 20.20 5.23 -25.47
C ARG A 281 19.42 4.99 -24.16
N GLY A 282 18.09 4.92 -24.19
CA GLY A 282 17.26 4.60 -23.02
C GLY A 282 17.12 5.73 -22.00
N GLU A 283 17.29 6.99 -22.41
CA GLU A 283 17.31 8.18 -21.54
C GLU A 283 15.90 8.65 -21.12
N TYR A 284 15.06 7.72 -20.68
CA TYR A 284 13.71 8.01 -20.17
C TYR A 284 13.78 8.79 -18.85
N PRO A 285 12.78 9.63 -18.51
CA PRO A 285 12.76 10.38 -17.25
C PRO A 285 13.02 9.52 -16.01
N VAL A 286 12.37 8.35 -15.92
CA VAL A 286 12.55 7.39 -14.82
C VAL A 286 13.98 6.84 -14.71
N ILE A 287 14.68 6.66 -15.84
CA ILE A 287 16.06 6.14 -15.90
C ILE A 287 17.07 7.25 -15.57
N ARG A 288 16.85 8.49 -16.06
CA ARG A 288 17.69 9.65 -15.70
C ARG A 288 17.61 9.94 -14.19
N SER A 289 16.41 9.83 -13.60
CA SER A 289 16.22 9.92 -12.15
C SER A 289 16.91 8.79 -11.40
N LEU A 290 16.86 7.55 -11.92
CA LEU A 290 17.58 6.42 -11.32
C LEU A 290 19.09 6.67 -11.29
N THR A 291 19.70 6.98 -12.43
CA THR A 291 21.17 7.12 -12.52
C THR A 291 21.71 8.27 -11.67
N ARG A 292 20.89 9.29 -11.41
CA ARG A 292 21.24 10.42 -10.54
C ARG A 292 21.21 10.04 -9.05
N VAL A 293 20.12 9.40 -8.64
CA VAL A 293 19.91 9.01 -7.23
C VAL A 293 20.84 7.86 -6.83
N LEU A 294 21.09 6.92 -7.74
CA LEU A 294 21.91 5.74 -7.49
C LEU A 294 23.41 6.03 -7.65
N GLU A 295 24.17 5.78 -6.59
CA GLU A 295 25.64 5.83 -6.56
C GLU A 295 26.22 4.78 -7.53
N GLY A 296 27.03 5.20 -8.51
CA GLY A 296 27.49 4.33 -9.61
C GLY A 296 26.41 3.97 -10.65
N GLY A 297 25.26 4.66 -10.65
CA GLY A 297 24.14 4.39 -11.56
C GLY A 297 24.47 4.59 -13.04
N VAL A 298 25.38 5.52 -13.37
CA VAL A 298 25.83 5.78 -14.75
C VAL A 298 26.66 4.60 -15.30
N GLU A 299 27.63 4.11 -14.52
CA GLU A 299 28.44 2.95 -14.88
C GLU A 299 27.60 1.67 -14.92
N GLY A 300 26.68 1.48 -13.96
CA GLY A 300 25.73 0.38 -13.94
C GLY A 300 24.86 0.33 -15.20
N LYS A 301 24.29 1.48 -15.59
CA LYS A 301 23.54 1.62 -16.85
C LYS A 301 24.41 1.28 -18.07
N ARG A 302 25.61 1.85 -18.16
CA ARG A 302 26.55 1.59 -19.27
C ARG A 302 26.91 0.10 -19.38
N GLN A 303 27.07 -0.60 -18.25
CA GLN A 303 27.31 -2.05 -18.25
C GLN A 303 26.07 -2.83 -18.74
N VAL A 304 24.88 -2.49 -18.24
CA VAL A 304 23.61 -3.14 -18.62
C VAL A 304 23.33 -2.95 -20.10
N ASP A 305 23.52 -1.74 -20.65
CA ASP A 305 23.34 -1.45 -22.08
C ASP A 305 24.22 -2.36 -22.94
N LYS A 306 25.52 -2.45 -22.58
CA LYS A 306 26.49 -3.34 -23.26
C LYS A 306 26.09 -4.81 -23.16
N VAL A 307 25.58 -5.27 -22.02
CA VAL A 307 25.17 -6.67 -21.84
C VAL A 307 23.86 -6.99 -22.56
N ILE A 308 22.89 -6.06 -22.58
CA ILE A 308 21.67 -6.19 -23.40
C ILE A 308 22.04 -6.38 -24.86
N ASP A 309 23.04 -5.65 -25.37
CA ASP A 309 23.46 -5.76 -26.77
C ASP A 309 24.11 -7.13 -27.08
N LYS A 310 24.89 -7.70 -26.15
CA LYS A 310 25.40 -9.09 -26.28
C LYS A 310 24.30 -10.16 -26.31
N CYS A 311 23.17 -9.88 -25.68
CA CYS A 311 22.03 -10.78 -25.61
C CYS A 311 20.92 -10.46 -26.65
N ALA A 312 21.13 -9.47 -27.52
CA ALA A 312 20.10 -8.87 -28.36
C ALA A 312 19.61 -9.74 -29.53
N SER A 313 20.27 -10.86 -29.83
CA SER A 313 20.05 -11.66 -31.05
C SER A 313 18.60 -12.10 -31.29
N MET A 314 17.80 -12.31 -30.23
CA MET A 314 16.35 -12.56 -30.34
C MET A 314 15.49 -11.31 -30.09
N GLN A 315 15.88 -10.47 -29.13
CA GLN A 315 15.19 -9.21 -28.80
C GLN A 315 16.14 -8.31 -27.99
N ASN A 316 16.38 -7.08 -28.44
CA ASN A 316 16.99 -6.04 -27.60
C ASN A 316 15.92 -5.37 -26.73
N LEU A 317 16.14 -5.30 -25.42
CA LEU A 317 15.20 -4.69 -24.47
C LEU A 317 14.99 -3.19 -24.74
N ARG A 318 16.06 -2.45 -25.05
CA ARG A 318 16.03 -0.99 -25.29
C ARG A 318 15.28 -0.65 -26.57
N GLU A 319 15.53 -1.41 -27.64
CA GLU A 319 14.82 -1.25 -28.92
C GLU A 319 13.33 -1.62 -28.80
N ALA A 320 12.99 -2.61 -27.96
CA ALA A 320 11.60 -2.96 -27.70
C ALA A 320 10.85 -1.82 -26.97
N ILE A 321 11.44 -1.21 -25.94
CA ILE A 321 10.86 -0.05 -25.24
C ILE A 321 10.66 1.12 -26.22
N ALA A 322 11.65 1.42 -27.06
CA ALA A 322 11.55 2.45 -28.09
C ALA A 322 10.43 2.16 -29.11
N SER A 323 10.29 0.89 -29.52
CA SER A 323 9.25 0.42 -30.44
C SER A 323 7.85 0.55 -29.85
N TYR A 324 7.64 0.16 -28.58
CA TYR A 324 6.35 0.36 -27.90
C TYR A 324 6.02 1.84 -27.76
N ARG A 325 6.97 2.70 -27.36
CA ARG A 325 6.78 4.16 -27.33
C ARG A 325 6.30 4.67 -28.69
N ASN A 326 7.00 4.32 -29.77
CA ASN A 326 6.67 4.82 -31.11
C ASN A 326 5.34 4.26 -31.65
N SER A 327 4.93 3.05 -31.21
CA SER A 327 3.61 2.48 -31.46
C SER A 327 2.49 3.25 -30.73
N ILE A 328 2.63 3.48 -29.41
CA ILE A 328 1.66 4.19 -28.56
C ILE A 328 1.28 5.57 -29.14
N LEU A 329 2.28 6.28 -29.67
CA LEU A 329 2.12 7.62 -30.24
C LEU A 329 1.38 7.64 -31.58
N ARG A 330 1.41 6.52 -32.32
CA ARG A 330 0.76 6.38 -33.64
C ARG A 330 -0.56 5.62 -33.57
N GLN A 331 -0.85 4.97 -32.44
CA GLN A 331 -2.05 4.15 -32.26
C GLN A 331 -3.29 5.03 -32.01
N PRO A 332 -4.29 5.09 -32.92
CA PRO A 332 -5.53 5.83 -32.69
C PRO A 332 -6.46 5.13 -31.68
N ASP A 333 -6.47 3.80 -31.70
CA ASP A 333 -7.32 2.93 -30.87
C ASP A 333 -6.91 2.97 -29.39
N GLU A 334 -7.86 3.30 -28.51
CA GLU A 334 -7.59 3.51 -27.08
C GLU A 334 -7.23 2.22 -26.34
N MET A 335 -7.90 1.10 -26.61
CA MET A 335 -7.62 -0.18 -25.95
C MET A 335 -6.25 -0.73 -26.35
N LYS A 336 -5.90 -0.65 -27.64
CA LYS A 336 -4.57 -1.04 -28.12
C LYS A 336 -3.47 -0.10 -27.61
N ARG A 337 -3.78 1.18 -27.41
CA ARG A 337 -2.86 2.16 -26.81
C ARG A 337 -2.62 1.83 -25.33
N GLU A 338 -3.67 1.52 -24.57
CA GLU A 338 -3.58 1.11 -23.16
C GLU A 338 -2.79 -0.20 -22.99
N ALA A 339 -3.08 -1.23 -23.80
CA ALA A 339 -2.32 -2.47 -23.80
C ALA A 339 -0.83 -2.25 -24.13
N SER A 340 -0.53 -1.44 -25.15
CA SER A 340 0.85 -1.10 -25.52
C SER A 340 1.56 -0.30 -24.43
N LEU A 341 0.84 0.58 -23.73
CA LEU A 341 1.34 1.37 -22.60
C LEU A 341 1.67 0.49 -21.39
N SER A 342 0.88 -0.56 -21.15
CA SER A 342 1.19 -1.56 -20.12
C SER A 342 2.51 -2.28 -20.43
N PHE A 343 2.72 -2.78 -21.65
CA PHE A 343 3.99 -3.41 -22.04
C PHE A 343 5.18 -2.44 -21.96
N PHE A 344 5.00 -1.17 -22.37
CA PHE A 344 6.03 -0.14 -22.23
C PHE A 344 6.44 0.06 -20.77
N VAL A 345 5.48 0.11 -19.85
CA VAL A 345 5.73 0.22 -18.40
C VAL A 345 6.53 -0.98 -17.90
N GLU A 346 6.06 -2.21 -18.14
CA GLU A 346 6.72 -3.43 -17.64
C GLU A 346 8.14 -3.59 -18.19
N TYR A 347 8.37 -3.26 -19.47
CA TYR A 347 9.71 -3.34 -20.07
C TYR A 347 10.67 -2.27 -19.52
N LEU A 348 10.17 -1.05 -19.30
CA LEU A 348 10.98 0.04 -18.75
C LEU A 348 11.26 -0.19 -17.25
N GLU A 349 10.34 -0.82 -16.53
CA GLU A 349 10.56 -1.30 -15.16
C GLU A 349 11.59 -2.43 -15.10
N ARG A 350 11.53 -3.41 -16.02
CA ARG A 350 12.57 -4.44 -16.17
C ARG A 350 13.96 -3.83 -16.43
N TYR A 351 14.07 -2.84 -17.32
CA TYR A 351 15.34 -2.14 -17.59
C TYR A 351 15.84 -1.38 -16.35
N TYR A 352 14.93 -0.74 -15.59
CA TYR A 352 15.24 -0.09 -14.32
C TYR A 352 15.84 -1.08 -13.30
N PHE A 353 15.19 -2.23 -13.08
CA PHE A 353 15.68 -3.24 -12.13
C PHE A 353 17.03 -3.84 -12.54
N LEU A 354 17.28 -4.05 -13.84
CA LEU A 354 18.59 -4.50 -14.33
C LEU A 354 19.72 -3.51 -14.01
N ILE A 355 19.46 -2.20 -14.03
CA ILE A 355 20.43 -1.16 -13.63
C ILE A 355 20.69 -1.20 -12.12
N CYS A 356 19.64 -1.29 -11.29
CA CYS A 356 19.77 -1.48 -9.84
C CYS A 356 20.59 -2.73 -9.51
N PHE A 357 20.27 -3.86 -10.14
CA PHE A 357 20.94 -5.13 -9.96
C PHE A 357 22.42 -5.08 -10.37
N ALA A 358 22.74 -4.42 -11.48
CA ALA A 358 24.11 -4.23 -11.92
C ALA A 358 24.94 -3.42 -10.90
N VAL A 359 24.37 -2.40 -10.24
CA VAL A 359 25.08 -1.67 -9.17
C VAL A 359 25.21 -2.53 -7.91
N TYR A 360 24.15 -3.23 -7.49
CA TYR A 360 24.15 -4.13 -6.33
C TYR A 360 25.31 -5.14 -6.35
N ILE A 361 25.50 -5.86 -7.46
CA ILE A 361 26.55 -6.89 -7.58
C ILE A 361 27.97 -6.32 -7.46
N HIS A 362 28.19 -5.01 -7.69
CA HIS A 362 29.49 -4.38 -7.46
C HIS A 362 29.62 -3.79 -6.06
N SER A 363 28.55 -3.22 -5.49
CA SER A 363 28.61 -2.63 -4.14
C SER A 363 28.85 -3.68 -3.05
N GLU A 364 28.29 -4.89 -3.19
CA GLU A 364 28.35 -5.96 -2.18
C GLU A 364 29.41 -7.04 -2.52
N ARG A 365 30.34 -6.73 -3.43
CA ARG A 365 31.21 -7.74 -4.09
C ARG A 365 32.15 -8.50 -3.17
N ASP A 366 32.62 -7.88 -2.09
CA ASP A 366 33.48 -8.54 -1.10
C ASP A 366 32.68 -9.43 -0.14
N ALA A 367 31.40 -9.09 0.12
CA ALA A 367 30.47 -9.93 0.88
C ALA A 367 30.02 -11.18 0.11
N LEU A 368 29.95 -11.11 -1.24
CA LEU A 368 29.68 -12.26 -2.12
C LEU A 368 30.86 -13.25 -2.23
N ARG A 369 32.01 -12.96 -1.61
CA ARG A 369 33.21 -13.81 -1.63
C ARG A 369 33.61 -14.38 -0.27
N SER A 370 33.06 -13.87 0.83
CA SER A 370 33.39 -14.30 2.19
C SER A 370 32.34 -15.23 2.76
N SER A 371 32.74 -16.39 3.27
CA SER A 371 31.84 -17.39 3.86
C SER A 371 31.44 -17.11 5.32
N SER A 372 31.49 -15.85 5.77
CA SER A 372 31.27 -15.48 7.18
C SER A 372 30.39 -14.24 7.36
N PHE A 373 29.14 -14.51 7.78
CA PHE A 373 28.16 -13.62 8.43
C PHE A 373 27.55 -12.46 7.61
N VAL A 374 26.25 -12.63 7.34
CA VAL A 374 25.25 -11.64 6.87
C VAL A 374 25.52 -11.04 5.48
N HIS A 375 25.22 -11.85 4.45
CA HIS A 375 25.00 -11.34 3.10
C HIS A 375 23.74 -10.45 3.09
N SER A 376 23.77 -9.32 2.35
CA SER A 376 22.55 -8.58 2.00
C SER A 376 22.02 -9.10 0.66
N SER A 377 20.77 -9.53 0.61
CA SER A 377 20.14 -9.94 -0.65
C SER A 377 19.84 -8.72 -1.53
N PHE A 378 19.59 -8.91 -2.83
CA PHE A 378 19.11 -7.84 -3.70
C PHE A 378 17.79 -7.26 -3.19
N ALA A 379 16.89 -8.12 -2.70
CA ALA A 379 15.65 -7.70 -2.06
C ALA A 379 15.89 -6.84 -0.80
N ASP A 380 16.86 -7.18 0.05
CA ASP A 380 17.22 -6.36 1.22
C ASP A 380 17.88 -5.04 0.81
N TRP A 381 18.76 -5.07 -0.19
CA TRP A 381 19.46 -3.90 -0.73
C TRP A 381 18.46 -2.91 -1.37
N MET A 382 17.46 -3.40 -2.09
CA MET A 382 16.34 -2.60 -2.63
C MET A 382 15.44 -2.07 -1.51
N ARG A 383 15.08 -2.91 -0.52
CA ARG A 383 14.25 -2.50 0.63
C ARG A 383 14.90 -1.43 1.50
N ALA A 384 16.23 -1.43 1.60
CA ALA A 384 17.00 -0.37 2.24
C ALA A 384 16.98 0.96 1.45
N ARG A 385 16.51 0.97 0.19
CA ARG A 385 16.49 2.08 -0.78
C ARG A 385 15.06 2.50 -1.19
N PRO A 386 14.22 2.98 -0.23
CA PRO A 386 12.82 3.37 -0.48
C PRO A 386 12.64 4.45 -1.56
N GLU A 387 13.66 5.28 -1.81
CA GLU A 387 13.71 6.26 -2.89
C GLU A 387 13.57 5.61 -4.28
N LEU A 388 14.14 4.42 -4.50
CA LEU A 388 14.08 3.73 -5.80
C LEU A 388 12.64 3.31 -6.15
N TYR A 389 11.92 2.69 -5.21
CA TYR A 389 10.49 2.40 -5.40
C TYR A 389 9.66 3.67 -5.58
N SER A 390 10.06 4.80 -4.97
CA SER A 390 9.37 6.08 -5.15
C SER A 390 9.53 6.60 -6.58
N ILE A 391 10.72 6.44 -7.20
CA ILE A 391 10.98 6.78 -8.60
C ILE A 391 10.05 5.98 -9.52
N ILE A 392 10.04 4.64 -9.45
CA ILE A 392 9.15 3.78 -10.24
C ILE A 392 7.69 4.17 -10.04
N ARG A 393 7.25 4.26 -8.78
CA ARG A 393 5.85 4.53 -8.43
C ARG A 393 5.36 5.87 -8.96
N ARG A 394 6.22 6.89 -9.03
CA ARG A 394 5.84 8.26 -9.42
C ARG A 394 6.04 8.56 -10.89
N LEU A 395 7.20 8.21 -11.43
CA LEU A 395 7.62 8.59 -12.77
C LEU A 395 7.28 7.53 -13.82
N LEU A 396 6.89 6.32 -13.41
CA LEU A 396 6.44 5.26 -14.30
C LEU A 396 4.98 4.88 -14.03
N ARG A 397 4.65 4.29 -12.87
CA ARG A 397 3.31 3.70 -12.64
C ARG A 397 2.18 4.72 -12.42
N ARG A 398 2.46 5.92 -11.90
CA ARG A 398 1.44 6.98 -11.67
C ARG A 398 1.28 7.97 -12.84
N ASP A 399 2.28 8.08 -13.70
CA ASP A 399 2.26 8.90 -14.91
C ASP A 399 2.91 8.16 -16.09
N PRO A 400 2.32 7.04 -16.57
CA PRO A 400 2.91 6.26 -17.67
C PRO A 400 3.06 7.08 -18.97
N MET A 401 2.17 8.07 -19.18
CA MET A 401 2.25 8.97 -20.33
C MET A 401 3.39 9.99 -20.18
N GLY A 402 3.65 10.49 -18.97
CA GLY A 402 4.84 11.29 -18.66
C GLY A 402 6.15 10.50 -18.83
N ALA A 403 6.14 9.20 -18.54
CA ALA A 403 7.30 8.31 -18.74
C ALA A 403 7.77 8.20 -20.20
N LEU A 404 6.88 8.48 -21.18
CA LEU A 404 7.23 8.54 -22.61
C LEU A 404 8.17 9.73 -22.95
N GLY A 405 8.42 10.64 -22.00
CA GLY A 405 9.35 11.76 -22.16
C GLY A 405 8.76 13.03 -22.77
N TYR A 406 7.45 13.10 -23.01
CA TYR A 406 6.83 14.23 -23.71
C TYR A 406 6.77 15.53 -22.90
N ALA A 407 7.69 16.45 -23.19
CA ALA A 407 7.59 17.86 -22.83
C ALA A 407 6.65 18.62 -23.79
N LYS A 408 5.75 19.46 -23.27
CA LYS A 408 4.95 20.36 -24.12
C LYS A 408 5.74 21.63 -24.43
N LYS A 409 5.93 21.87 -25.74
CA LYS A 409 6.59 23.01 -26.44
C LYS A 409 8.10 22.89 -26.69
N LYS A 410 8.48 23.31 -27.90
CA LYS A 410 9.86 23.49 -28.37
C LYS A 410 10.53 24.67 -27.62
N PRO A 411 11.81 24.56 -27.24
CA PRO A 411 12.69 25.72 -27.23
C PRO A 411 12.82 26.24 -28.65
N SER A 412 12.64 27.54 -28.86
CA SER A 412 12.94 28.18 -30.14
C SER A 412 14.45 28.42 -30.24
N LEU A 413 15.17 27.50 -30.88
CA LEU A 413 16.57 27.72 -31.25
C LEU A 413 16.66 28.88 -32.25
N MET A 414 16.88 30.09 -31.75
CA MET A 414 17.22 31.27 -32.56
C MET A 414 18.72 31.54 -32.41
N LYS A 415 19.47 31.14 -33.44
CA LYS A 415 20.84 31.56 -33.77
C LYS A 415 21.83 31.61 -32.59
N ILE A 416 22.71 30.61 -32.58
CA ILE A 416 24.02 30.71 -31.92
C ILE A 416 24.69 32.02 -32.35
N ALA A 417 24.87 32.93 -31.40
CA ALA A 417 25.81 34.02 -31.50
C ALA A 417 27.07 33.57 -30.75
N GLU A 418 28.18 33.42 -31.46
CA GLU A 418 29.48 33.14 -30.85
C GLU A 418 29.89 34.36 -30.00
N SER A 419 30.29 34.09 -28.76
CA SER A 419 30.75 35.11 -27.82
C SER A 419 32.26 35.31 -27.95
N ALA A 420 32.78 36.44 -27.48
CA ALA A 420 34.23 36.69 -27.48
C ALA A 420 35.01 35.85 -26.43
N ASP A 421 34.32 35.06 -25.60
CA ASP A 421 34.86 34.34 -24.44
C ASP A 421 34.71 32.79 -24.55
N ASP A 422 34.42 32.25 -25.74
CA ASP A 422 34.19 30.81 -26.05
C ASP A 422 33.08 30.08 -25.23
N ARG A 423 32.43 30.75 -24.28
CA ARG A 423 31.36 30.17 -23.44
C ARG A 423 29.98 30.23 -24.11
N PRO A 424 29.13 29.19 -24.00
CA PRO A 424 27.74 29.23 -24.45
C PRO A 424 26.87 30.23 -23.66
N HIS A 425 25.88 30.80 -24.35
CA HIS A 425 24.90 31.74 -23.76
C HIS A 425 23.57 31.10 -23.36
N GLU A 426 23.19 29.94 -23.90
CA GLU A 426 21.92 29.27 -23.58
C GLU A 426 22.13 28.11 -22.59
N MET A 427 21.44 28.13 -21.44
CA MET A 427 21.43 27.01 -20.50
C MET A 427 21.00 25.68 -21.14
N GLY A 428 20.13 25.72 -22.16
CA GLY A 428 19.72 24.51 -22.89
C GLY A 428 20.88 23.78 -23.57
N VAL A 429 21.89 24.52 -24.06
CA VAL A 429 23.10 23.95 -24.68
C VAL A 429 24.04 23.39 -23.62
N VAL A 430 24.32 24.17 -22.56
CA VAL A 430 25.19 23.71 -21.45
C VAL A 430 24.59 22.47 -20.80
N ALA A 431 23.31 22.50 -20.44
CA ALA A 431 22.60 21.38 -19.82
C ALA A 431 22.49 20.14 -20.72
N ALA A 432 22.56 20.27 -22.05
CA ALA A 432 22.64 19.11 -22.96
C ALA A 432 24.05 18.50 -23.02
N LEU A 433 25.09 19.26 -22.70
CA LEU A 433 26.49 18.81 -22.68
C LEU A 433 26.96 18.31 -21.30
N ARG A 434 26.12 18.45 -20.26
CA ARG A 434 26.39 17.97 -18.90
C ARG A 434 26.53 16.44 -18.84
N ASN A 435 27.65 15.98 -18.28
CA ASN A 435 28.02 14.57 -18.15
C ASN A 435 28.34 14.14 -16.70
N GLY A 436 28.02 14.98 -15.70
CA GLY A 436 28.14 14.66 -14.28
C GLY A 436 27.17 13.57 -13.81
N GLU A 437 27.45 12.98 -12.64
CA GLU A 437 26.57 11.95 -12.05
C GLU A 437 25.26 12.54 -11.53
N VAL A 438 25.37 13.65 -10.81
CA VAL A 438 24.28 14.38 -10.18
C VAL A 438 23.89 15.57 -11.06
N LEU A 439 24.87 16.40 -11.45
CA LEU A 439 24.73 17.48 -12.44
C LEU A 439 24.84 16.91 -13.87
N GLY A 440 24.00 15.93 -14.18
CA GLY A 440 23.95 15.27 -15.49
C GLY A 440 23.13 16.02 -16.53
N SER A 441 22.95 15.41 -17.71
CA SER A 441 22.22 16.02 -18.81
C SER A 441 20.78 16.42 -18.41
N GLN A 442 20.32 17.53 -18.98
CA GLN A 442 19.00 18.12 -18.75
C GLN A 442 18.74 18.58 -17.31
N THR A 443 19.80 18.77 -16.51
CA THR A 443 19.73 19.40 -15.19
C THR A 443 20.28 20.83 -15.17
N VAL A 444 19.78 21.64 -14.24
CA VAL A 444 20.19 23.03 -14.01
C VAL A 444 20.30 23.33 -12.52
N LEU A 445 21.25 24.18 -12.16
CA LEU A 445 21.37 24.75 -10.81
C LEU A 445 20.57 26.04 -10.76
N LYS A 446 19.46 26.05 -10.04
CA LYS A 446 18.67 27.26 -9.82
C LYS A 446 18.98 27.84 -8.45
N SER A 447 19.19 29.17 -8.38
CA SER A 447 19.23 29.91 -7.12
C SER A 447 17.94 29.65 -6.34
N ASP A 448 18.13 29.16 -5.12
CA ASP A 448 17.06 28.83 -4.19
C ASP A 448 16.59 30.09 -3.44
N HIS A 449 17.43 31.13 -3.41
CA HIS A 449 17.10 32.47 -2.90
C HIS A 449 16.41 33.30 -3.99
N CYS A 450 15.10 33.47 -3.85
CA CYS A 450 14.22 34.10 -4.84
C CYS A 450 13.49 35.34 -4.28
N PRO A 451 13.11 36.34 -5.09
CA PRO A 451 12.34 37.48 -4.59
C PRO A 451 11.00 37.10 -3.94
N GLY A 452 10.33 36.08 -4.46
CA GLY A 452 9.10 35.52 -3.87
C GLY A 452 9.31 34.68 -2.59
N CYS A 453 10.54 34.53 -2.12
CA CYS A 453 10.87 33.69 -0.97
C CYS A 453 10.59 34.39 0.37
N GLN A 454 10.64 35.73 0.44
CA GLN A 454 10.24 36.50 1.63
C GLN A 454 8.72 36.76 1.64
N ASN A 455 8.07 36.56 2.79
CA ASN A 455 6.71 37.04 3.05
C ASN A 455 6.77 38.46 3.62
N SER A 456 6.08 39.41 2.99
CA SER A 456 6.00 40.80 3.44
C SER A 456 5.28 40.97 4.78
N ASN A 457 4.43 40.02 5.17
CA ASN A 457 3.59 40.08 6.37
C ASN A 457 4.29 39.62 7.66
N LEU A 458 5.55 39.16 7.58
CA LEU A 458 6.31 38.83 8.79
C LEU A 458 6.92 40.10 9.40
N PRO A 459 6.87 40.26 10.75
CA PRO A 459 7.30 41.49 11.42
C PRO A 459 8.83 41.66 11.42
N GLU A 460 9.57 40.56 11.49
CA GLU A 460 11.03 40.56 11.49
C GLU A 460 11.59 40.19 10.11
N ARG A 461 12.70 40.83 9.74
CA ARG A 461 13.47 40.52 8.53
C ARG A 461 14.95 40.43 8.90
N VAL A 462 15.54 39.26 8.69
CA VAL A 462 16.98 39.02 8.83
C VAL A 462 17.56 38.93 7.43
N GLU A 463 18.60 39.72 7.14
CA GLU A 463 19.24 39.74 5.83
C GLU A 463 19.85 38.36 5.52
N GLY A 464 19.71 37.91 4.27
CA GLY A 464 20.14 36.57 3.84
C GLY A 464 19.35 35.40 4.43
N ALA A 465 18.38 35.62 5.33
CA ALA A 465 17.61 34.57 6.00
C ALA A 465 16.08 34.80 5.85
N PRO A 466 15.50 34.54 4.66
CA PRO A 466 14.10 34.84 4.40
C PRO A 466 13.16 34.07 5.32
N ASN A 467 12.00 34.64 5.64
CA ASN A 467 10.97 34.03 6.47
C ASN A 467 11.42 33.58 7.88
N PHE A 468 12.52 34.13 8.40
CA PHE A 468 12.92 33.97 9.79
C PHE A 468 11.79 34.42 10.74
N ARG A 469 11.51 33.61 11.75
CA ARG A 469 10.51 33.88 12.80
C ARG A 469 10.76 33.01 14.03
N GLU A 470 10.41 33.53 15.20
CA GLU A 470 10.26 32.81 16.46
C GLU A 470 8.82 32.31 16.63
N VAL A 471 8.62 31.20 17.35
CA VAL A 471 7.28 30.72 17.75
C VAL A 471 6.96 31.27 19.15
N PRO A 472 5.85 31.99 19.35
CA PRO A 472 5.50 32.59 20.65
C PRO A 472 5.48 31.57 21.81
N GLY A 473 6.29 31.85 22.83
CA GLY A 473 6.42 31.01 24.03
C GLY A 473 7.37 29.82 23.91
N PHE A 474 8.12 29.66 22.82
CA PHE A 474 9.06 28.54 22.63
C PHE A 474 10.41 28.99 22.06
N PRO A 475 11.55 28.38 22.46
CA PRO A 475 12.86 28.58 21.82
C PRO A 475 12.94 27.81 20.49
N VAL A 476 11.96 28.03 19.62
CA VAL A 476 11.75 27.32 18.35
C VAL A 476 11.58 28.35 17.24
N TYR A 477 12.38 28.22 16.19
CA TYR A 477 12.48 29.18 15.10
C TYR A 477 12.26 28.49 13.75
N GLY A 478 11.65 29.21 12.82
CA GLY A 478 11.46 28.74 11.44
C GLY A 478 12.05 29.72 10.45
N VAL A 479 12.73 29.22 9.41
CA VAL A 479 13.37 30.05 8.37
C VAL A 479 13.26 29.37 6.99
N ALA A 480 13.32 30.15 5.92
CA ALA A 480 13.55 29.63 4.56
C ALA A 480 15.00 29.15 4.42
N ASN A 481 15.42 28.73 3.23
CA ASN A 481 16.82 28.35 3.02
C ASN A 481 17.70 29.62 3.00
N PRO A 482 18.61 29.82 3.97
CA PRO A 482 19.38 31.06 4.11
C PRO A 482 20.66 31.04 3.25
N THR A 483 21.29 32.19 3.08
CA THR A 483 22.73 32.31 2.72
C THR A 483 23.62 32.01 3.91
N ILE A 484 24.94 31.83 3.70
CA ILE A 484 25.88 31.62 4.82
C ILE A 484 25.87 32.82 5.79
N ASP A 485 25.86 34.05 5.27
CA ASP A 485 25.75 35.28 6.07
C ASP A 485 24.40 35.38 6.80
N GLY A 486 23.33 34.86 6.19
CA GLY A 486 22.03 34.72 6.81
C GLY A 486 22.03 33.73 7.98
N ILE A 487 22.77 32.62 7.89
CA ILE A 487 22.96 31.68 9.02
C ILE A 487 23.67 32.40 10.16
N LEU A 488 24.76 33.12 9.89
CA LEU A 488 25.49 33.90 10.89
C LEU A 488 24.59 34.96 11.55
N SER A 489 23.79 35.67 10.76
CA SER A 489 22.83 36.67 11.26
C SER A 489 21.76 36.04 12.16
N VAL A 490 21.24 34.86 11.80
CA VAL A 490 20.29 34.10 12.64
C VAL A 490 20.95 33.62 13.93
N ILE A 491 22.21 33.14 13.89
CA ILE A 491 22.95 32.74 15.10
C ILE A 491 23.08 33.93 16.06
N GLN A 492 23.55 35.09 15.56
CA GLN A 492 23.70 36.31 16.35
C GLN A 492 22.37 36.78 16.96
N ARG A 493 21.26 36.63 16.23
CA ARG A 493 19.92 37.03 16.66
C ARG A 493 19.29 36.11 17.73
N ILE A 494 19.68 34.82 17.74
CA ILE A 494 19.21 33.82 18.72
C ILE A 494 20.13 33.79 19.97
N GLY A 495 21.43 34.02 19.80
CA GLY A 495 22.41 33.99 20.88
C GLY A 495 23.56 34.96 20.64
N SER A 496 23.74 35.90 21.58
CA SER A 496 24.77 36.94 21.50
C SER A 496 26.19 36.38 21.56
N SER A 497 26.77 36.08 20.40
CA SER A 497 28.19 35.73 20.16
C SER A 497 28.69 34.40 20.77
N LYS A 498 30.00 34.13 20.67
CA LYS A 498 30.63 32.85 21.07
C LYS A 498 30.46 32.64 22.57
N GLY A 499 29.74 31.58 22.95
CA GLY A 499 29.31 31.32 24.34
C GLY A 499 27.82 31.58 24.61
N GLY A 500 27.05 32.04 23.61
CA GLY A 500 25.60 32.17 23.70
C GLY A 500 24.82 30.84 23.73
N ARG A 501 23.49 30.94 23.69
CA ARG A 501 22.55 29.79 23.71
C ARG A 501 22.89 28.74 22.63
N PRO A 502 22.97 27.44 22.95
CA PRO A 502 23.19 26.40 21.96
C PRO A 502 22.08 26.32 20.92
N ILE A 503 22.43 26.14 19.64
CA ILE A 503 21.48 26.07 18.52
C ILE A 503 21.53 24.68 17.89
N PHE A 504 20.38 24.03 17.70
CA PHE A 504 20.26 22.80 16.92
C PHE A 504 19.47 23.06 15.63
N TRP A 505 20.23 23.20 14.54
CA TRP A 505 19.71 23.49 13.21
C TRP A 505 19.25 22.22 12.49
N HIS A 506 18.00 22.23 12.03
CA HIS A 506 17.31 21.13 11.38
C HIS A 506 16.95 21.48 9.93
N ASN A 507 17.72 20.97 8.97
CA ASN A 507 17.41 21.10 7.55
C ASN A 507 16.45 19.99 7.13
N MET A 508 15.24 20.38 6.74
CA MET A 508 14.13 19.45 6.47
C MET A 508 14.02 19.01 4.99
N ARG A 509 15.07 19.22 4.19
CA ARG A 509 15.03 19.01 2.72
C ARG A 509 15.45 17.62 2.29
N GLU A 510 14.66 17.01 1.41
CA GLU A 510 15.09 15.81 0.66
C GLU A 510 15.81 16.16 -0.66
N GLU A 511 15.68 17.40 -1.14
CA GLU A 511 16.39 17.87 -2.34
C GLU A 511 17.86 18.17 -2.01
N PRO A 512 18.84 17.80 -2.86
CA PRO A 512 20.23 18.19 -2.69
C PRO A 512 20.38 19.70 -2.90
N VAL A 513 21.11 20.35 -1.99
CA VAL A 513 21.42 21.77 -1.97
C VAL A 513 22.94 21.93 -2.00
N ILE A 514 23.42 22.95 -2.71
CA ILE A 514 24.83 23.34 -2.71
C ILE A 514 24.93 24.85 -2.48
N TYR A 515 25.95 25.30 -1.75
CA TYR A 515 26.28 26.72 -1.63
C TYR A 515 27.37 27.07 -2.63
N ILE A 516 27.16 28.13 -3.40
CA ILE A 516 28.14 28.71 -4.32
C ILE A 516 28.27 30.19 -3.96
N ASN A 517 29.48 30.67 -3.68
CA ASN A 517 29.73 32.06 -3.28
C ASN A 517 28.81 32.52 -2.13
N GLY A 518 28.62 31.65 -1.13
CA GLY A 518 27.76 31.89 0.04
C GLY A 518 26.24 31.79 -0.21
N LYS A 519 25.79 31.64 -1.46
CA LYS A 519 24.37 31.59 -1.84
C LYS A 519 23.89 30.15 -2.09
N PRO A 520 22.66 29.77 -1.67
CA PRO A 520 22.15 28.43 -1.88
C PRO A 520 21.58 28.21 -3.30
N PHE A 521 21.97 27.12 -3.93
CA PHE A 521 21.45 26.62 -5.19
C PHE A 521 20.85 25.22 -5.02
N VAL A 522 19.85 24.90 -5.83
CA VAL A 522 19.15 23.61 -5.84
C VAL A 522 19.08 23.06 -7.26
N LEU A 523 19.18 21.75 -7.38
CA LEU A 523 19.09 21.06 -8.66
C LEU A 523 17.63 21.04 -9.18
N ARG A 524 17.48 21.21 -10.50
CA ARG A 524 16.21 21.24 -11.24
C ARG A 524 16.36 20.57 -12.61
N GLU A 525 15.23 20.24 -13.25
CA GLU A 525 15.18 19.87 -14.68
C GLU A 525 15.04 21.12 -15.56
N VAL A 526 15.71 21.14 -16.73
CA VAL A 526 15.59 22.22 -17.74
C VAL A 526 14.13 22.47 -18.12
N GLU A 527 13.33 21.40 -18.27
CA GLU A 527 11.92 21.49 -18.66
C GLU A 527 11.01 22.04 -17.54
N ARG A 528 11.48 22.05 -16.29
CA ARG A 528 10.67 22.31 -15.08
C ARG A 528 11.43 23.09 -13.99
N PRO A 529 12.08 24.24 -14.30
CA PRO A 529 12.97 24.94 -13.38
C PRO A 529 12.27 25.42 -12.09
N TYR A 530 10.96 25.66 -12.15
CA TYR A 530 10.15 26.07 -11.00
C TYR A 530 9.63 24.91 -10.11
N LYS A 531 9.94 23.64 -10.41
CA LYS A 531 9.41 22.47 -9.68
C LYS A 531 10.51 21.66 -9.00
N ASN A 532 10.22 21.17 -7.79
CA ASN A 532 11.04 20.15 -7.14
C ASN A 532 11.02 18.84 -7.95
N MET A 533 12.19 18.21 -8.10
CA MET A 533 12.29 16.87 -8.69
C MET A 533 11.64 15.83 -7.76
N LEU A 534 11.04 14.80 -8.35
CA LEU A 534 10.16 13.87 -7.63
C LEU A 534 10.86 12.59 -7.13
N GLU A 535 12.11 12.41 -7.53
CA GLU A 535 12.94 11.21 -7.34
C GLU A 535 13.49 11.05 -5.91
N TYR A 536 13.78 12.15 -5.23
CA TYR A 536 14.35 12.14 -3.87
C TYR A 536 13.39 11.66 -2.78
N THR A 537 12.13 11.34 -3.13
CA THR A 537 11.15 11.08 -2.09
C THR A 537 11.49 9.88 -1.24
N GLY A 538 11.65 10.18 0.05
CA GLY A 538 11.88 9.19 1.06
C GLY A 538 13.30 8.64 1.09
N ILE A 539 14.24 9.25 0.38
CA ILE A 539 15.67 9.11 0.60
C ILE A 539 16.02 9.34 2.09
N ASP A 540 17.13 8.78 2.56
CA ASP A 540 17.63 9.07 3.90
C ASP A 540 18.66 10.20 3.94
N ARG A 541 19.10 10.57 5.15
CA ARG A 541 20.11 11.58 5.39
C ARG A 541 21.38 11.33 4.58
N GLU A 542 21.94 10.13 4.73
CA GLU A 542 23.32 9.84 4.32
C GLU A 542 23.46 9.78 2.80
N ARG A 543 22.42 9.33 2.10
CA ARG A 543 22.37 9.38 0.63
C ARG A 543 22.18 10.79 0.08
N VAL A 544 21.41 11.66 0.75
CA VAL A 544 21.34 13.08 0.36
C VAL A 544 22.71 13.75 0.55
N GLU A 545 23.36 13.53 1.70
CA GLU A 545 24.67 14.13 1.98
C GLU A 545 25.76 13.61 1.01
N ARG A 546 25.77 12.32 0.65
CA ARG A 546 26.66 11.78 -0.41
C ARG A 546 26.31 12.33 -1.80
N MET A 547 25.04 12.58 -2.10
CA MET A 547 24.62 13.19 -3.37
C MET A 547 25.00 14.68 -3.45
N GLU A 548 24.96 15.41 -2.33
CA GLU A 548 25.46 16.78 -2.24
C GLU A 548 26.99 16.84 -2.42
N ALA A 549 27.73 15.86 -1.91
CA ALA A 549 29.16 15.73 -2.16
C ALA A 549 29.48 15.45 -3.64
N ARG A 550 28.82 14.46 -4.27
CA ARG A 550 28.97 14.19 -5.72
C ARG A 550 28.58 15.40 -6.59
N LEU A 551 27.53 16.14 -6.20
CA LEU A 551 27.14 17.38 -6.87
C LEU A 551 28.22 18.46 -6.80
N LYS A 552 28.93 18.60 -5.67
CA LYS A 552 30.09 19.49 -5.55
C LYS A 552 31.21 19.08 -6.51
N GLU A 553 31.51 17.78 -6.60
CA GLU A 553 32.53 17.26 -7.53
C GLU A 553 32.16 17.49 -9.00
N ASP A 554 30.91 17.28 -9.40
CA ASP A 554 30.44 17.57 -10.76
C ASP A 554 30.57 19.07 -11.09
N ILE A 555 30.22 19.97 -10.15
CA ILE A 555 30.32 21.42 -10.34
C ILE A 555 31.76 21.84 -10.58
N LEU A 556 32.70 21.35 -9.76
CA LEU A 556 34.12 21.68 -9.90
C LEU A 556 34.68 21.16 -11.24
N ARG A 557 34.30 19.94 -11.64
CA ARG A 557 34.68 19.33 -12.93
C ARG A 557 34.11 20.06 -14.15
N GLU A 558 32.86 20.51 -14.09
CA GLU A 558 32.27 21.34 -15.14
C GLU A 558 32.93 22.73 -15.19
N ALA A 559 33.26 23.30 -14.03
CA ALA A 559 33.92 24.60 -13.96
C ALA A 559 35.34 24.58 -14.56
N GLU A 560 36.12 23.52 -14.33
CA GLU A 560 37.43 23.32 -14.99
C GLU A 560 37.30 23.40 -16.52
N ARG A 561 36.25 22.79 -17.10
CA ARG A 561 35.97 22.81 -18.54
C ARG A 561 35.64 24.20 -19.10
N TYR A 562 35.05 25.08 -18.29
CA TYR A 562 34.66 26.44 -18.69
C TYR A 562 35.51 27.56 -18.07
N GLY A 563 36.73 27.25 -17.63
CA GLY A 563 37.69 28.23 -17.12
C GLY A 563 37.30 28.80 -15.75
N GLY A 564 37.01 27.90 -14.80
CA GLY A 564 36.63 28.23 -13.42
C GLY A 564 35.22 28.84 -13.29
N ALA A 565 34.29 28.55 -14.19
CA ALA A 565 32.94 29.13 -14.14
C ALA A 565 31.85 28.07 -14.32
N ILE A 566 30.75 28.22 -13.57
CA ILE A 566 29.58 27.32 -13.63
C ILE A 566 28.34 28.10 -14.08
N MET A 567 27.53 27.50 -14.96
CA MET A 567 26.29 28.15 -15.41
C MET A 567 25.14 27.82 -14.47
N VAL A 568 24.51 28.87 -13.91
CA VAL A 568 23.38 28.82 -12.97
C VAL A 568 22.19 29.62 -13.49
N ILE A 569 21.02 29.41 -12.88
CA ILE A 569 19.79 30.15 -13.14
C ILE A 569 19.41 31.00 -11.93
N HIS A 570 19.22 32.31 -12.13
CA HIS A 570 18.66 33.24 -11.15
C HIS A 570 17.19 33.56 -11.47
N GLU A 571 16.46 34.16 -10.52
CA GLU A 571 15.05 34.54 -10.68
C GLU A 571 14.85 36.03 -10.33
N THR A 572 14.23 36.79 -11.23
CA THR A 572 13.94 38.22 -11.06
C THR A 572 12.68 38.46 -10.21
N ASN A 573 12.43 39.72 -9.83
CA ASN A 573 11.23 40.12 -9.08
C ASN A 573 9.93 39.76 -9.83
N ASP A 574 9.96 39.79 -11.16
CA ASP A 574 8.86 39.44 -12.05
C ASP A 574 8.72 37.92 -12.28
N LYS A 575 9.45 37.11 -11.52
CA LYS A 575 9.52 35.63 -11.61
C LYS A 575 10.01 35.11 -12.96
N GLN A 576 10.72 35.95 -13.72
CA GLN A 576 11.44 35.50 -14.91
C GLN A 576 12.77 34.90 -14.48
N ILE A 577 13.21 33.87 -15.19
CA ILE A 577 14.53 33.27 -14.97
C ILE A 577 15.54 33.78 -16.00
N PHE A 578 16.79 33.91 -15.58
CA PHE A 578 17.91 34.24 -16.46
C PHE A 578 19.14 33.41 -16.12
N ASP A 579 19.94 33.13 -17.14
CA ASP A 579 21.16 32.34 -17.03
C ASP A 579 22.34 33.25 -16.69
N ALA A 580 23.23 32.78 -15.81
CA ALA A 580 24.44 33.51 -15.42
C ALA A 580 25.63 32.55 -15.26
N TRP A 581 26.83 33.02 -15.58
CA TRP A 581 28.08 32.35 -15.25
C TRP A 581 28.60 32.88 -13.91
N GLU A 582 28.70 32.01 -12.90
CA GLU A 582 29.31 32.32 -11.60
C GLU A 582 30.74 31.76 -11.58
N HIS A 583 31.71 32.55 -11.11
CA HIS A 583 33.08 32.05 -10.90
C HIS A 583 33.12 31.13 -9.68
N VAL A 584 33.82 29.99 -9.79
CA VAL A 584 33.92 28.99 -8.72
C VAL A 584 35.31 28.35 -8.64
N ASP A 585 35.74 28.17 -7.40
CA ASP A 585 36.88 27.38 -6.92
C ASP A 585 36.45 26.38 -5.81
N SER A 586 37.40 25.60 -5.29
CA SER A 586 37.15 24.58 -4.25
C SER A 586 36.61 25.10 -2.91
N ASP A 587 36.86 26.36 -2.55
CA ASP A 587 36.43 26.97 -1.29
C ASP A 587 35.09 27.71 -1.44
N SER A 588 34.79 28.19 -2.64
CA SER A 588 33.54 28.85 -3.01
C SER A 588 32.34 27.90 -3.05
N VAL A 589 32.56 26.59 -3.28
CA VAL A 589 31.52 25.55 -3.39
C VAL A 589 31.49 24.68 -2.12
N LYS A 590 30.40 24.77 -1.34
CA LYS A 590 30.24 24.04 -0.07
C LYS A 590 28.89 23.32 0.02
N THR A 591 28.91 22.08 0.47
CA THR A 591 27.70 21.35 0.90
C THR A 591 27.15 21.95 2.20
N PRO A 592 25.85 21.79 2.50
CA PRO A 592 25.28 22.20 3.79
C PRO A 592 26.06 21.62 4.98
N LEU A 593 26.48 20.35 4.90
CA LEU A 593 27.26 19.71 5.96
C LEU A 593 28.63 20.37 6.17
N GLU A 594 29.33 20.75 5.10
CA GLU A 594 30.59 21.51 5.19
C GLU A 594 30.38 22.90 5.79
N VAL A 595 29.32 23.62 5.40
CA VAL A 595 28.99 24.95 5.95
C VAL A 595 28.83 24.88 7.47
N PHE A 596 27.99 23.98 7.98
CA PHE A 596 27.77 23.89 9.43
C PHE A 596 28.98 23.34 10.19
N LYS A 597 29.80 22.46 9.59
CA LYS A 597 31.08 22.04 10.18
C LYS A 597 32.09 23.20 10.27
N CYS A 598 32.13 24.11 9.30
CA CYS A 598 32.95 25.32 9.39
C CYS A 598 32.49 26.19 10.58
N LEU A 599 31.18 26.42 10.72
CA LEU A 599 30.62 27.22 11.82
C LEU A 599 30.88 26.60 13.21
N GLU A 600 30.83 25.27 13.32
CA GLU A 600 31.19 24.56 14.56
C GLU A 600 32.69 24.72 14.87
N ALA A 601 33.56 24.58 13.85
CA ALA A 601 35.01 24.79 13.98
C ALA A 601 35.39 26.25 14.30
N ASP A 602 34.63 27.23 13.80
CA ASP A 602 34.75 28.65 14.14
C ASP A 602 34.35 28.93 15.60
N GLY A 603 33.82 27.95 16.34
CA GLY A 603 33.46 28.06 17.75
C GLY A 603 32.06 28.63 18.01
N PHE A 604 31.15 28.57 17.03
CA PHE A 604 29.74 28.83 17.29
C PHE A 604 29.09 27.58 17.94
N PRO A 605 28.23 27.73 18.96
CA PRO A 605 27.60 26.61 19.65
C PRO A 605 26.42 26.04 18.84
N ILE A 606 26.70 25.59 17.61
CA ILE A 606 25.70 25.11 16.64
C ILE A 606 25.91 23.65 16.28
N LYS A 607 24.82 22.88 16.32
CA LYS A 607 24.75 21.49 15.85
C LYS A 607 23.84 21.41 14.63
N TYR A 608 24.20 20.61 13.64
CA TYR A 608 23.42 20.40 12.43
C TYR A 608 22.80 19.00 12.35
N ALA A 609 21.56 18.93 11.87
CA ALA A 609 20.90 17.69 11.47
C ALA A 609 20.15 17.87 10.15
N ARG A 610 20.35 16.93 9.23
CA ARG A 610 19.57 16.80 8.00
C ARG A 610 18.48 15.74 8.20
N VAL A 611 17.22 16.15 8.04
CA VAL A 611 16.02 15.32 8.21
C VAL A 611 15.21 15.41 6.90
N PRO A 612 15.47 14.57 5.89
CA PRO A 612 14.89 14.75 4.56
C PRO A 612 13.40 14.42 4.53
N ILE A 613 12.55 15.46 4.53
CA ILE A 613 11.10 15.33 4.45
C ILE A 613 10.60 15.72 3.05
N THR A 614 9.70 14.90 2.52
CA THR A 614 9.07 15.10 1.22
C THR A 614 8.21 16.36 1.15
N ASP A 615 8.48 17.18 0.15
CA ASP A 615 7.78 18.44 -0.04
C ASP A 615 6.28 18.26 -0.26
N GLY A 616 5.49 19.09 0.42
CA GLY A 616 4.02 19.04 0.39
C GLY A 616 3.37 17.86 1.12
N LYS A 617 4.11 16.84 1.57
CA LYS A 617 3.55 15.65 2.23
C LYS A 617 3.57 15.76 3.76
N ALA A 618 3.14 14.69 4.42
CA ALA A 618 3.32 14.49 5.84
C ALA A 618 4.64 13.74 6.13
N PRO A 619 5.30 13.99 7.28
CA PRO A 619 6.47 13.22 7.70
C PRO A 619 6.17 11.72 7.83
N LYS A 620 7.15 10.88 7.50
CA LYS A 620 7.12 9.44 7.85
C LYS A 620 7.30 9.28 9.36
N SER A 621 6.89 8.13 9.89
CA SER A 621 7.07 7.84 11.33
C SER A 621 8.54 7.82 11.77
N SER A 622 9.47 7.43 10.89
CA SER A 622 10.92 7.56 11.10
C SER A 622 11.38 9.00 11.32
N ASP A 623 10.74 9.95 10.63
CA ASP A 623 11.16 11.35 10.64
C ASP A 623 10.74 12.00 11.97
N PHE A 624 9.56 11.62 12.49
CA PHE A 624 9.15 11.91 13.87
C PHE A 624 10.14 11.31 14.88
N ASP A 625 10.53 10.04 14.73
CA ASP A 625 11.50 9.39 15.63
C ASP A 625 12.87 10.12 15.64
N THR A 626 13.36 10.54 14.47
CA THR A 626 14.61 11.33 14.37
C THR A 626 14.47 12.68 15.07
N LEU A 627 13.36 13.39 14.89
CA LEU A 627 13.10 14.66 15.57
C LEU A 627 12.96 14.49 17.09
N VAL A 628 12.27 13.45 17.54
CA VAL A 628 12.18 13.05 18.96
C VAL A 628 13.57 12.87 19.56
N ILE A 629 14.43 12.06 18.92
CA ILE A 629 15.78 11.77 19.40
C ILE A 629 16.63 13.05 19.46
N ASN A 630 16.58 13.88 18.41
CA ASN A 630 17.34 15.13 18.37
C ASN A 630 16.92 16.12 19.46
N ILE A 631 15.61 16.27 19.70
CA ILE A 631 15.07 17.26 20.64
C ILE A 631 15.21 16.77 22.08
N ALA A 632 14.92 15.50 22.37
CA ALA A 632 15.00 14.93 23.71
C ALA A 632 16.45 14.71 24.21
N SER A 633 17.44 14.64 23.30
CA SER A 633 18.87 14.54 23.67
C SER A 633 19.58 15.89 23.79
N ALA A 634 18.91 17.00 23.46
CA ALA A 634 19.46 18.34 23.57
C ALA A 634 19.31 18.91 25.00
N SER A 635 20.15 19.89 25.34
CA SER A 635 20.05 20.59 26.62
C SER A 635 18.77 21.42 26.73
N LYS A 636 18.26 21.67 27.94
CA LYS A 636 16.99 22.40 28.14
C LYS A 636 16.97 23.77 27.44
N ASP A 637 18.09 24.49 27.49
CA ASP A 637 18.27 25.82 26.90
C ASP A 637 18.45 25.82 25.38
N THR A 638 18.57 24.67 24.71
CA THR A 638 18.84 24.62 23.27
C THR A 638 17.70 25.26 22.45
N ALA A 639 18.06 26.18 21.56
CA ALA A 639 17.19 26.74 20.53
C ALA A 639 17.13 25.82 19.31
N PHE A 640 15.93 25.58 18.77
CA PHE A 640 15.73 24.71 17.60
C PHE A 640 15.35 25.53 16.38
N VAL A 641 16.16 25.46 15.30
CA VAL A 641 15.89 26.18 14.05
C VAL A 641 15.50 25.18 12.96
N PHE A 642 14.38 25.40 12.29
CA PHE A 642 13.89 24.53 11.22
C PHE A 642 13.91 25.25 9.86
N ASN A 643 14.57 24.68 8.86
CA ASN A 643 14.60 25.24 7.51
C ASN A 643 14.14 24.27 6.42
N CYS A 644 13.49 24.85 5.40
CA CYS A 644 13.18 24.22 4.12
C CYS A 644 13.17 25.30 3.03
N GLN A 645 13.02 24.94 1.75
CA GLN A 645 13.09 25.85 0.60
C GLN A 645 12.47 27.25 0.87
N MET A 646 11.17 27.31 1.21
CA MET A 646 10.47 28.58 1.46
C MET A 646 10.20 28.87 2.95
N GLY A 647 10.63 28.01 3.88
CA GLY A 647 10.33 28.16 5.31
C GLY A 647 8.86 27.96 5.70
N ARG A 648 8.02 27.48 4.77
CA ARG A 648 6.57 27.28 4.93
C ARG A 648 6.27 25.83 5.36
N GLY A 649 5.69 25.00 4.49
CA GLY A 649 5.05 23.73 4.85
C GLY A 649 5.89 22.76 5.70
N ARG A 650 7.11 22.44 5.28
CA ARG A 650 8.00 21.53 6.02
C ARG A 650 8.47 22.15 7.34
N THR A 651 9.04 23.36 7.31
CA THR A 651 9.44 24.13 8.49
C THR A 651 8.33 24.26 9.53
N THR A 652 7.14 24.72 9.16
CA THR A 652 6.00 24.83 10.10
C THR A 652 5.60 23.48 10.70
N THR A 653 5.77 22.38 9.96
CA THR A 653 5.54 21.03 10.51
C THR A 653 6.61 20.67 11.55
N GLY A 654 7.89 21.01 11.28
CA GLY A 654 8.99 20.85 12.23
C GLY A 654 8.81 21.68 13.50
N THR A 655 8.41 22.95 13.37
CA THR A 655 8.16 23.82 14.54
C THR A 655 6.99 23.32 15.39
N VAL A 656 5.88 22.86 14.77
CA VAL A 656 4.76 22.23 15.51
C VAL A 656 5.21 20.99 16.27
N ILE A 657 5.98 20.09 15.64
CA ILE A 657 6.53 18.89 16.28
C ILE A 657 7.43 19.27 17.47
N ALA A 658 8.29 20.27 17.31
CA ALA A 658 9.19 20.72 18.36
C ALA A 658 8.45 21.38 19.54
N CYS A 659 7.42 22.18 19.28
CA CYS A 659 6.60 22.78 20.34
C CYS A 659 5.82 21.73 21.12
N LEU A 660 5.23 20.72 20.46
CA LEU A 660 4.57 19.59 21.14
C LEU A 660 5.55 18.79 22.01
N LEU A 661 6.76 18.53 21.50
CA LEU A 661 7.82 17.85 22.25
C LEU A 661 8.26 18.68 23.46
N LYS A 662 8.43 20.00 23.31
CA LYS A 662 8.74 20.91 24.42
C LYS A 662 7.65 20.91 25.48
N LEU A 663 6.38 21.08 25.09
CA LEU A 663 5.25 20.98 26.04
C LEU A 663 5.27 19.67 26.83
N ARG A 664 5.56 18.54 26.17
CA ARG A 664 5.63 17.23 26.81
C ARG A 664 6.84 17.08 27.74
N ILE A 665 8.02 17.55 27.34
CA ILE A 665 9.25 17.45 28.13
C ILE A 665 9.20 18.39 29.35
N ASP A 666 8.64 19.59 29.19
CA ASP A 666 8.66 20.63 30.21
C ASP A 666 7.46 20.54 31.19
N TYR A 667 6.29 20.03 30.76
CA TYR A 667 5.06 19.97 31.59
C TYR A 667 4.47 18.56 31.81
N GLY A 668 5.01 17.50 31.19
CA GLY A 668 4.58 16.12 31.46
C GLY A 668 3.30 15.68 30.72
N ARG A 669 2.40 14.97 31.41
CA ARG A 669 1.13 14.44 30.85
C ARG A 669 -0.08 14.89 31.69
N PRO A 670 -1.22 15.24 31.07
CA PRO A 670 -1.46 15.38 29.63
C PRO A 670 -0.77 16.62 29.04
N ILE A 671 -0.60 16.65 27.72
CA ILE A 671 -0.06 17.83 27.01
C ILE A 671 -1.08 18.96 27.13
N ARG A 672 -0.73 20.03 27.85
CA ARG A 672 -1.57 21.22 28.02
C ARG A 672 -0.79 22.44 27.56
N VAL A 673 -1.49 23.36 26.91
CA VAL A 673 -0.95 24.67 26.53
C VAL A 673 -1.25 25.65 27.66
N LEU A 674 -0.22 26.34 28.15
CA LEU A 674 -0.40 27.48 29.04
C LEU A 674 -1.12 28.61 28.27
N VAL A 675 -2.23 29.08 28.80
CA VAL A 675 -2.87 30.32 28.36
C VAL A 675 -2.11 31.46 29.02
N ASP A 676 -1.59 32.40 28.23
CA ASP A 676 -0.76 33.50 28.74
C ASP A 676 -1.62 34.54 29.45
N ASP A 677 -1.55 34.56 30.78
CA ASP A 677 -2.33 35.47 31.66
C ASP A 677 -1.60 36.81 31.83
N THR A 678 -1.30 37.49 30.71
CA THR A 678 -0.47 38.70 30.67
C THR A 678 -1.07 39.83 29.82
N THR A 679 -2.29 40.27 30.15
CA THR A 679 -2.81 41.60 29.76
C THR A 679 -3.63 42.25 30.88
N ARG A 680 -3.08 42.26 32.11
CA ARG A 680 -3.56 43.07 33.25
C ARG A 680 -2.38 43.56 34.09
N GLU A 681 -1.56 44.43 33.50
CA GLU A 681 -0.71 45.30 34.31
C GLU A 681 -1.45 46.60 34.60
N GLU A 682 -1.46 46.97 35.88
CA GLU A 682 -2.08 48.17 36.41
C GLU A 682 -1.20 49.38 36.05
N VAL A 683 -1.75 50.35 35.32
CA VAL A 683 -1.12 51.67 35.19
C VAL A 683 -1.68 52.54 36.30
N ASP A 684 -0.93 52.63 37.39
CA ASP A 684 -1.24 53.51 38.51
C ASP A 684 -1.02 54.98 38.10
N SER A 685 -2.11 55.75 38.05
CA SER A 685 -2.10 57.20 37.88
C SER A 685 -3.22 57.81 38.72
N GLY A 686 -2.92 58.13 39.98
CA GLY A 686 -3.93 58.41 40.99
C GLY A 686 -4.33 59.89 41.18
N SER A 687 -5.02 60.08 42.31
CA SER A 687 -5.27 61.33 43.06
C SER A 687 -6.60 62.08 42.86
N SER A 688 -7.30 62.27 44.01
CA SER A 688 -8.33 63.29 44.32
C SER A 688 -9.67 63.23 43.55
N SER A 689 -10.88 63.46 44.09
CA SER A 689 -11.49 63.61 45.44
C SER A 689 -12.99 63.94 45.22
N GLY A 690 -14.00 63.63 46.06
CA GLY A 690 -14.11 62.98 47.38
C GLY A 690 -15.59 63.07 47.86
N ASP A 691 -15.92 62.52 49.04
CA ASP A 691 -17.18 62.69 49.82
C ASP A 691 -18.53 62.21 49.15
N GLU A 692 -19.53 61.60 49.81
CA GLU A 692 -19.74 61.14 51.20
C GLU A 692 -20.78 59.97 51.26
N THR A 693 -20.66 59.09 52.28
CA THR A 693 -21.71 58.23 52.91
C THR A 693 -22.50 57.13 52.14
N GLY A 694 -22.35 55.87 52.59
CA GLY A 694 -23.48 55.14 53.22
C GLY A 694 -24.16 53.92 52.53
N SER A 695 -23.86 52.70 53.05
CA SER A 695 -24.77 51.51 53.16
C SER A 695 -25.11 50.60 51.94
N ASN A 696 -24.38 49.47 51.88
CA ASN A 696 -24.83 48.07 51.65
C ASN A 696 -25.75 47.62 50.47
N ALA A 697 -25.17 46.67 49.71
CA ALA A 697 -25.75 45.40 49.21
C ALA A 697 -26.27 45.25 47.76
N ALA A 698 -25.94 44.08 47.20
CA ALA A 698 -26.39 43.44 45.95
C ALA A 698 -25.96 44.06 44.60
N SER A 699 -25.07 43.36 43.87
CA SER A 699 -24.66 43.67 42.50
C SER A 699 -25.07 42.56 41.52
N SER A 700 -25.94 42.89 40.56
CA SER A 700 -26.26 42.04 39.40
C SER A 700 -25.32 42.36 38.22
N PRO A 701 -24.92 41.39 37.36
CA PRO A 701 -24.10 41.67 36.18
C PRO A 701 -24.93 42.26 35.03
N ALA A 702 -24.44 43.31 34.39
CA ALA A 702 -25.11 43.97 33.27
C ALA A 702 -24.85 43.24 31.93
N SER A 703 -25.86 43.26 31.06
CA SER A 703 -25.83 42.68 29.72
C SER A 703 -25.26 43.65 28.68
N ASN A 704 -24.43 43.14 27.76
CA ASN A 704 -24.04 43.87 26.54
C ASN A 704 -24.81 43.32 25.34
N ALA A 705 -25.83 44.05 24.90
CA ALA A 705 -26.61 43.71 23.71
C ALA A 705 -25.86 44.08 22.42
N ARG A 706 -25.65 43.12 21.51
CA ARG A 706 -25.32 43.41 20.11
C ARG A 706 -26.60 43.53 19.28
N VAL A 707 -26.68 44.61 18.51
CA VAL A 707 -27.81 44.92 17.63
C VAL A 707 -27.98 43.85 16.57
N ARG A 708 -29.21 43.33 16.41
CA ARG A 708 -29.58 42.40 15.34
C ARG A 708 -29.75 43.17 14.02
N THR A 709 -28.94 42.84 13.02
CA THR A 709 -29.29 43.05 11.60
C THR A 709 -29.69 41.70 11.00
N GLY A 710 -30.85 41.66 10.35
CA GLY A 710 -31.49 40.42 9.93
C GLY A 710 -30.95 39.85 8.62
N ALA A 711 -30.14 38.80 8.72
CA ALA A 711 -30.00 37.71 7.76
C ALA A 711 -29.12 36.64 8.44
N GLU A 712 -29.65 35.47 8.77
CA GLU A 712 -28.79 34.40 9.32
C GLU A 712 -27.87 33.85 8.22
N PRO A 713 -26.54 33.95 8.36
CA PRO A 713 -25.64 33.31 7.41
C PRO A 713 -25.56 31.82 7.74
N GLY A 714 -25.99 30.97 6.81
CA GLY A 714 -25.93 29.52 6.96
C GLY A 714 -24.54 29.04 7.39
N ARG A 715 -24.49 28.16 8.40
CA ARG A 715 -23.26 27.69 9.08
C ARG A 715 -22.18 27.28 8.07
N ALA A 716 -21.10 28.04 8.03
CA ALA A 716 -19.95 27.73 7.18
C ALA A 716 -19.24 26.46 7.67
N PHE A 717 -19.06 25.49 6.77
CA PHE A 717 -18.39 24.22 7.07
C PHE A 717 -16.95 24.44 7.55
N GLY A 718 -16.67 24.05 8.80
CA GLY A 718 -15.39 24.20 9.48
C GLY A 718 -14.51 22.93 9.43
N ILE A 719 -13.38 22.96 10.14
CA ILE A 719 -12.47 21.81 10.20
C ILE A 719 -13.11 20.63 10.94
N ASP A 720 -13.94 20.90 11.94
CA ASP A 720 -14.62 19.90 12.75
C ASP A 720 -15.71 19.13 12.01
N ASP A 721 -16.25 19.67 10.91
CA ASP A 721 -17.28 18.96 10.13
C ASP A 721 -16.69 17.79 9.29
N ILE A 722 -15.36 17.57 9.35
CA ILE A 722 -14.69 16.41 8.74
C ILE A 722 -14.75 15.21 9.71
N LEU A 723 -15.78 14.37 9.57
CA LEU A 723 -16.06 13.18 10.41
C LEU A 723 -14.84 12.27 10.70
N LEU A 724 -13.87 12.18 9.79
CA LEU A 724 -12.65 11.41 10.00
C LEU A 724 -11.84 11.89 11.21
N LEU A 725 -11.83 13.20 11.46
CA LEU A 725 -11.09 13.80 12.57
C LEU A 725 -11.73 13.43 13.91
N TRP A 726 -13.05 13.37 14.00
CA TRP A 726 -13.73 12.84 15.18
C TRP A 726 -13.40 11.37 15.39
N LYS A 727 -13.38 10.55 14.34
CA LYS A 727 -13.06 9.11 14.43
C LYS A 727 -11.65 8.85 14.99
N ILE A 728 -10.62 9.56 14.53
CA ILE A 728 -9.28 9.42 15.12
C ILE A 728 -9.21 9.99 16.55
N THR A 729 -9.93 11.07 16.84
CA THR A 729 -9.94 11.69 18.19
C THR A 729 -10.57 10.75 19.22
N ARG A 730 -11.75 10.17 18.93
CA ARG A 730 -12.45 9.21 19.81
C ARG A 730 -11.63 7.93 20.09
N LEU A 731 -10.73 7.54 19.18
CA LEU A 731 -9.89 6.34 19.35
C LEU A 731 -8.83 6.51 20.46
N PHE A 732 -8.36 7.71 20.76
CA PHE A 732 -7.35 7.92 21.80
C PHE A 732 -8.01 8.37 23.12
N VAL A 733 -7.48 7.88 24.25
CA VAL A 733 -8.01 8.18 25.60
C VAL A 733 -8.06 9.68 25.86
N ASN A 734 -6.93 10.36 25.74
CA ASN A 734 -6.80 11.83 25.85
C ASN A 734 -6.88 12.51 24.45
N GLY A 735 -7.69 11.95 23.54
CA GLY A 735 -7.64 12.33 22.13
C GLY A 735 -8.08 13.76 21.88
N VAL A 736 -9.09 14.23 22.61
CA VAL A 736 -9.65 15.58 22.48
C VAL A 736 -8.62 16.61 22.95
N GLU A 737 -8.08 16.43 24.14
CA GLU A 737 -7.07 17.30 24.75
C GLU A 737 -5.78 17.35 23.93
N CYS A 738 -5.34 16.21 23.40
CA CYS A 738 -4.18 16.14 22.50
C CYS A 738 -4.45 16.90 21.18
N ARG A 739 -5.69 16.88 20.67
CA ARG A 739 -6.08 17.63 19.48
C ARG A 739 -6.19 19.13 19.76
N GLU A 740 -6.74 19.54 20.90
CA GLU A 740 -6.80 20.94 21.32
C GLU A 740 -5.40 21.54 21.53
N ALA A 741 -4.51 20.82 22.21
CA ALA A 741 -3.12 21.22 22.38
C ALA A 741 -2.39 21.33 21.04
N LEU A 742 -2.63 20.39 20.11
CA LEU A 742 -2.13 20.46 18.74
C LEU A 742 -2.65 21.69 18.00
N ASP A 743 -3.96 21.97 18.06
CA ASP A 743 -4.58 23.07 17.34
C ASP A 743 -4.07 24.42 17.84
N ALA A 744 -3.92 24.60 19.16
CA ALA A 744 -3.30 25.78 19.75
C ALA A 744 -1.81 25.94 19.35
N VAL A 745 -1.05 24.85 19.24
CA VAL A 745 0.33 24.89 18.73
C VAL A 745 0.39 25.21 17.22
N ILE A 746 -0.54 24.67 16.42
CA ILE A 746 -0.68 25.02 14.99
C ILE A 746 -0.96 26.52 14.85
N ASP A 747 -1.81 27.09 15.71
CA ASP A 747 -2.17 28.50 15.66
C ASP A 747 -0.99 29.40 16.08
N ARG A 748 -0.21 29.02 17.12
CA ARG A 748 1.08 29.69 17.43
C ARG A 748 2.10 29.59 16.28
N CYS A 749 2.06 28.52 15.48
CA CYS A 749 2.94 28.33 14.31
C CYS A 749 2.37 28.91 12.99
N SER A 750 1.19 29.55 13.01
CA SER A 750 0.39 29.85 11.81
C SER A 750 0.94 30.95 10.90
N ALA A 751 1.90 31.75 11.35
CA ALA A 751 2.41 32.99 10.72
C ALA A 751 2.79 32.93 9.21
N LEU A 752 2.97 31.73 8.65
CA LEU A 752 3.11 31.51 7.19
C LEU A 752 2.08 30.56 6.57
N GLN A 753 1.50 29.67 7.36
CA GLN A 753 0.57 28.64 6.92
C GLN A 753 -0.05 27.94 8.13
N ASN A 754 -1.35 28.09 8.32
CA ASN A 754 -2.12 27.18 9.18
C ASN A 754 -2.47 25.90 8.38
N ILE A 755 -2.23 24.73 8.98
CA ILE A 755 -2.50 23.43 8.33
C ILE A 755 -4.01 23.22 8.17
N ARG A 756 -4.83 23.66 9.15
CA ARG A 756 -6.29 23.48 9.17
C ARG A 756 -6.96 24.35 8.10
N GLU A 757 -6.55 25.60 7.98
CA GLU A 757 -7.02 26.52 6.92
C GLU A 757 -6.67 26.00 5.52
N ALA A 758 -5.50 25.40 5.34
CA ALA A 758 -5.10 24.82 4.05
C ALA A 758 -6.05 23.69 3.60
N VAL A 759 -6.50 22.84 4.52
CA VAL A 759 -7.51 21.78 4.25
C VAL A 759 -8.83 22.43 3.77
N LEU A 760 -9.31 23.44 4.48
CA LEU A 760 -10.55 24.15 4.15
C LEU A 760 -10.46 24.93 2.83
N HIS A 761 -9.31 25.52 2.52
CA HIS A 761 -9.05 26.17 1.24
C HIS A 761 -9.16 25.20 0.06
N TYR A 762 -8.46 24.06 0.11
CA TYR A 762 -8.56 23.06 -0.97
C TYR A 762 -9.97 22.46 -1.08
N ARG A 763 -10.67 22.27 0.05
CA ARG A 763 -12.10 21.89 0.04
C ARG A 763 -12.96 22.89 -0.75
N LYS A 764 -12.76 24.19 -0.54
CA LYS A 764 -13.49 25.26 -1.26
C LYS A 764 -13.25 25.17 -2.77
N VAL A 765 -12.01 24.94 -3.20
CA VAL A 765 -11.65 24.77 -4.62
C VAL A 765 -12.27 23.49 -5.21
N VAL A 766 -12.30 22.38 -4.46
CA VAL A 766 -12.89 21.11 -4.91
C VAL A 766 -14.40 21.20 -5.13
N ASN A 767 -15.11 22.05 -4.39
CA ASN A 767 -16.57 22.22 -4.47
C ASN A 767 -17.03 23.36 -5.39
N GLN A 768 -16.12 24.08 -6.04
CA GLN A 768 -16.48 25.08 -7.06
C GLN A 768 -16.87 24.39 -8.37
N GLN A 769 -18.15 24.47 -8.74
CA GLN A 769 -18.72 23.82 -9.93
C GLN A 769 -18.08 24.23 -11.26
N HIS A 770 -17.43 25.40 -11.31
CA HIS A 770 -16.88 25.99 -12.55
C HIS A 770 -15.38 25.68 -12.78
N VAL A 771 -14.78 24.80 -11.96
CA VAL A 771 -13.35 24.48 -12.01
C VAL A 771 -13.06 23.31 -12.96
N GLU A 772 -12.07 23.44 -13.87
CA GLU A 772 -11.67 22.37 -14.79
C GLU A 772 -11.40 21.05 -14.02
N PRO A 773 -11.88 19.88 -14.49
CA PRO A 773 -11.71 18.60 -13.81
C PRO A 773 -10.26 18.27 -13.40
N ARG A 774 -9.27 18.73 -14.18
CA ARG A 774 -7.84 18.59 -13.83
C ARG A 774 -7.46 19.41 -12.59
N VAL A 775 -7.90 20.66 -12.51
CA VAL A 775 -7.63 21.55 -11.38
C VAL A 775 -8.35 21.03 -10.14
N ARG A 776 -9.60 20.56 -10.26
CA ARG A 776 -10.35 19.89 -9.19
C ARG A 776 -9.60 18.67 -8.64
N ARG A 777 -9.05 17.81 -9.53
CA ARG A 777 -8.23 16.64 -9.15
C ARG A 777 -6.92 17.02 -8.45
N VAL A 778 -6.23 18.07 -8.90
CA VAL A 778 -5.00 18.57 -8.25
C VAL A 778 -5.31 19.15 -6.86
N ALA A 779 -6.39 19.94 -6.74
CA ALA A 779 -6.85 20.49 -5.47
C ALA A 779 -7.22 19.37 -4.47
N LEU A 780 -7.94 18.34 -4.93
CA LEU A 780 -8.31 17.18 -4.12
C LEU A 780 -7.07 16.43 -3.57
N ASN A 781 -6.09 16.17 -4.43
CA ASN A 781 -4.83 15.53 -4.02
C ASN A 781 -4.03 16.39 -3.03
N ARG A 782 -4.00 17.72 -3.20
CA ARG A 782 -3.33 18.62 -2.26
C ARG A 782 -4.08 18.69 -0.92
N GLY A 783 -5.40 18.81 -0.93
CA GLY A 783 -6.23 18.77 0.28
C GLY A 783 -6.00 17.48 1.08
N ALA A 784 -5.95 16.33 0.41
CA ALA A 784 -5.68 15.04 1.03
C ALA A 784 -4.31 14.95 1.72
N GLU A 785 -3.24 15.50 1.13
CA GLU A 785 -1.90 15.52 1.75
C GLU A 785 -1.84 16.46 2.97
N TYR A 786 -2.59 17.58 2.98
CA TYR A 786 -2.74 18.43 4.17
C TYR A 786 -3.57 17.74 5.27
N LEU A 787 -4.65 17.05 4.90
CA LEU A 787 -5.48 16.28 5.83
C LEU A 787 -4.70 15.10 6.45
N GLU A 788 -3.90 14.37 5.66
CA GLU A 788 -3.00 13.32 6.20
C GLU A 788 -1.96 13.90 7.15
N ARG A 789 -1.41 15.08 6.85
CA ARG A 789 -0.44 15.74 7.74
C ARG A 789 -1.06 16.08 9.08
N TYR A 790 -2.25 16.67 9.09
CA TYR A 790 -2.97 16.99 10.32
C TYR A 790 -3.36 15.71 11.09
N PHE A 791 -3.91 14.71 10.41
CA PHE A 791 -4.23 13.39 10.97
C PHE A 791 -3.02 12.73 11.66
N ARG A 792 -1.82 12.79 11.04
CA ARG A 792 -0.58 12.26 11.64
C ARG A 792 -0.11 13.06 12.84
N LEU A 793 -0.32 14.38 12.84
CA LEU A 793 0.00 15.22 14.00
C LEU A 793 -0.93 14.93 15.19
N ILE A 794 -2.22 14.64 14.96
CA ILE A 794 -3.14 14.16 16.01
C ILE A 794 -2.63 12.84 16.61
N ALA A 795 -2.27 11.87 15.76
CA ALA A 795 -1.69 10.60 16.22
C ALA A 795 -0.36 10.79 16.99
N PHE A 796 0.47 11.75 16.58
CA PHE A 796 1.73 12.06 17.26
C PHE A 796 1.51 12.75 18.61
N ALA A 797 0.57 13.70 18.71
CA ALA A 797 0.19 14.30 19.99
C ALA A 797 -0.36 13.26 20.97
N ALA A 798 -1.19 12.33 20.50
CA ALA A 798 -1.68 11.20 21.31
C ALA A 798 -0.57 10.23 21.74
N TYR A 799 0.43 9.95 20.89
CA TYR A 799 1.63 9.19 21.25
C TYR A 799 2.41 9.89 22.36
N LEU A 800 2.69 11.18 22.19
CA LEU A 800 3.38 11.98 23.20
C LEU A 800 2.60 11.98 24.52
N GLY A 801 1.27 12.12 24.48
CA GLY A 801 0.40 12.05 25.67
C GLY A 801 0.25 10.67 26.31
N SER A 802 0.91 9.62 25.78
CA SER A 802 0.83 8.24 26.27
C SER A 802 2.10 7.78 26.99
N GLU A 803 2.00 6.66 27.72
CA GLU A 803 3.11 6.08 28.48
C GLU A 803 4.28 5.62 27.59
N ALA A 804 4.01 5.38 26.30
CA ALA A 804 5.02 4.97 25.33
C ALA A 804 6.17 5.99 25.18
N PHE A 805 5.91 7.28 25.44
CA PHE A 805 6.92 8.33 25.39
C PHE A 805 7.70 8.50 26.70
N ASP A 806 7.22 7.99 27.84
CA ASP A 806 7.79 8.30 29.17
C ASP A 806 9.30 8.00 29.24
N GLY A 807 9.77 6.94 28.56
CA GLY A 807 11.18 6.55 28.54
C GLY A 807 12.11 7.60 27.90
N PHE A 808 11.59 8.51 27.06
CA PHE A 808 12.33 9.66 26.54
C PHE A 808 12.40 10.82 27.54
N CYS A 809 11.44 10.91 28.46
CA CYS A 809 11.46 11.84 29.61
C CYS A 809 12.26 11.28 30.81
N GLY A 810 12.86 10.09 30.70
CA GLY A 810 13.57 9.43 31.80
C GLY A 810 12.66 8.74 32.81
N GLN A 811 11.40 8.47 32.46
CA GLN A 811 10.40 7.81 33.30
C GLN A 811 9.99 6.46 32.68
N GLY A 812 9.69 5.43 33.47
CA GLY A 812 9.27 4.13 32.93
C GLY A 812 10.38 3.27 32.29
N ALA A 813 10.03 2.05 31.90
CA ALA A 813 10.99 0.97 31.64
C ALA A 813 11.49 0.83 30.19
N MET A 814 10.83 1.44 29.19
CA MET A 814 11.16 1.25 27.77
C MET A 814 10.98 2.52 26.94
N ARG A 815 11.93 2.81 26.05
CA ARG A 815 11.85 3.89 25.04
C ARG A 815 11.16 3.37 23.77
N MET A 816 9.83 3.47 23.71
CA MET A 816 9.07 3.05 22.53
C MET A 816 9.03 4.18 21.49
N THR A 817 9.44 3.92 20.25
CA THR A 817 9.40 4.92 19.17
C THR A 817 7.98 5.14 18.63
N PHE A 818 7.72 6.30 18.00
CA PHE A 818 6.44 6.58 17.34
C PHE A 818 6.19 5.61 16.19
N LYS A 819 7.23 5.22 15.43
CA LYS A 819 7.09 4.17 14.40
C LYS A 819 6.63 2.83 15.00
N SER A 820 7.16 2.41 16.14
CA SER A 820 6.74 1.16 16.80
C SER A 820 5.31 1.26 17.34
N TRP A 821 5.01 2.33 18.07
CA TRP A 821 3.68 2.61 18.62
C TRP A 821 2.59 2.67 17.55
N LEU A 822 2.86 3.31 16.41
CA LEU A 822 1.92 3.42 15.29
C LEU A 822 1.83 2.13 14.45
N HIS A 823 2.77 1.19 14.59
CA HIS A 823 2.69 -0.12 13.96
C HIS A 823 1.78 -1.07 14.73
N GLN A 824 1.71 -0.93 16.06
CA GLN A 824 0.77 -1.64 16.94
C GLN A 824 -0.70 -1.16 16.79
N ARG A 825 -0.98 -0.25 15.86
CA ARG A 825 -2.28 0.41 15.64
C ARG A 825 -2.75 0.34 14.18
N PRO A 826 -3.15 -0.86 13.69
CA PRO A 826 -3.60 -1.04 12.31
C PRO A 826 -4.80 -0.16 11.95
N GLU A 827 -5.67 0.16 12.90
CA GLU A 827 -6.83 1.05 12.75
C GLU A 827 -6.43 2.47 12.30
N VAL A 828 -5.32 3.00 12.85
CA VAL A 828 -4.80 4.33 12.47
C VAL A 828 -4.15 4.29 11.08
N GLN A 829 -3.50 3.17 10.73
CA GLN A 829 -2.94 2.97 9.38
C GLN A 829 -4.03 2.86 8.31
N ALA A 830 -5.11 2.13 8.59
CA ALA A 830 -6.23 1.92 7.68
C ALA A 830 -6.99 3.23 7.40
N MET A 831 -7.27 4.03 8.43
CA MET A 831 -7.82 5.38 8.26
C MET A 831 -6.93 6.28 7.39
N LYS A 832 -5.60 6.29 7.63
CA LYS A 832 -4.62 7.01 6.81
C LYS A 832 -4.64 6.55 5.34
N TRP A 833 -4.83 5.27 5.08
CA TRP A 833 -4.99 4.76 3.71
C TRP A 833 -6.31 5.22 3.08
N SER A 834 -7.40 5.32 3.84
CA SER A 834 -8.69 5.80 3.31
C SER A 834 -8.64 7.24 2.78
N ILE A 835 -7.88 8.15 3.43
CA ILE A 835 -7.60 9.51 2.94
C ILE A 835 -6.99 9.49 1.54
N ARG A 836 -6.11 8.54 1.24
CA ARG A 836 -5.42 8.44 -0.06
C ARG A 836 -6.22 7.73 -1.13
N LEU A 837 -7.01 6.72 -0.76
CA LEU A 837 -7.76 5.89 -1.71
C LEU A 837 -9.06 6.55 -2.16
N ARG A 838 -9.77 7.25 -1.25
CA ARG A 838 -11.05 7.92 -1.55
C ARG A 838 -11.10 9.34 -0.96
N PRO A 839 -10.16 10.24 -1.34
CA PRO A 839 -10.12 11.60 -0.78
C PRO A 839 -11.43 12.37 -0.98
N GLY A 840 -12.16 12.13 -2.09
CA GLY A 840 -13.45 12.78 -2.39
C GLY A 840 -14.41 12.79 -1.20
N ARG A 841 -14.55 11.64 -0.50
CA ARG A 841 -15.46 11.44 0.64
C ARG A 841 -15.24 12.37 1.84
N PHE A 842 -14.10 13.04 1.93
CA PHE A 842 -13.78 14.00 3.00
C PHE A 842 -13.91 15.48 2.56
N PHE A 843 -14.10 15.70 1.25
CA PHE A 843 -14.13 17.03 0.65
C PHE A 843 -15.46 17.36 -0.04
N THR A 844 -16.25 16.36 -0.47
CA THR A 844 -17.61 16.56 -1.00
C THR A 844 -18.64 16.74 0.12
N ILE A 845 -19.74 17.43 -0.20
CA ILE A 845 -20.90 17.62 0.68
C ILE A 845 -21.95 16.58 0.24
N PRO A 846 -22.41 15.67 1.12
CA PRO A 846 -23.60 14.86 0.85
C PRO A 846 -24.78 15.75 0.48
N GLU A 847 -25.51 15.40 -0.57
CA GLU A 847 -26.53 16.27 -1.17
C GLU A 847 -27.66 16.62 -0.18
N GLU A 848 -27.88 15.73 0.79
CA GLU A 848 -28.71 15.86 2.00
C GLU A 848 -28.47 17.18 2.77
N LEU A 849 -27.22 17.68 2.84
CA LEU A 849 -26.87 18.91 3.58
C LEU A 849 -27.18 20.20 2.80
N ARG A 850 -27.81 20.13 1.63
CA ARG A 850 -28.30 21.33 0.89
C ARG A 850 -29.76 21.67 1.17
N ALA A 851 -30.54 20.76 1.78
CA ALA A 851 -31.94 21.00 2.08
C ALA A 851 -32.08 21.77 3.42
N PRO A 852 -32.70 22.96 3.45
CA PRO A 852 -33.10 23.57 4.72
C PRO A 852 -34.29 22.78 5.29
N GLN A 853 -34.04 21.97 6.32
CA GLN A 853 -35.13 21.40 7.12
C GLN A 853 -35.66 22.46 8.07
N GLU A 854 -36.92 22.89 7.86
CA GLU A 854 -37.63 23.77 8.79
C GLU A 854 -37.98 22.99 10.07
N SER A 855 -37.13 23.10 11.08
CA SER A 855 -37.28 22.40 12.36
C SER A 855 -38.34 23.05 13.25
N GLN A 856 -39.33 22.29 13.72
CA GLN A 856 -40.31 22.79 14.68
C GLN A 856 -39.69 23.00 16.07
N HIS A 857 -40.34 23.77 16.93
CA HIS A 857 -39.77 24.25 18.22
C HIS A 857 -39.23 23.16 19.18
N GLY A 858 -39.65 21.89 19.02
CA GLY A 858 -39.12 20.76 19.81
C GLY A 858 -37.71 20.31 19.41
N ASP A 859 -37.36 20.42 18.12
CA ASP A 859 -36.05 19.98 17.61
C ASP A 859 -34.91 20.90 18.08
N ALA A 860 -35.18 22.19 18.25
CA ALA A 860 -34.17 23.17 18.66
C ALA A 860 -33.56 22.84 20.05
N VAL A 861 -34.35 22.27 20.97
CA VAL A 861 -33.88 21.85 22.30
C VAL A 861 -33.06 20.57 22.20
N MET A 862 -33.48 19.60 21.39
CA MET A 862 -32.73 18.36 21.15
C MET A 862 -31.39 18.65 20.45
N GLU A 863 -31.38 19.47 19.41
CA GLU A 863 -30.16 19.95 18.78
C GLU A 863 -29.25 20.69 19.76
N ALA A 864 -29.80 21.58 20.61
CA ALA A 864 -29.00 22.30 21.61
C ALA A 864 -28.36 21.34 22.61
N THR A 865 -29.08 20.31 23.08
CA THR A 865 -28.52 19.26 23.96
C THR A 865 -27.41 18.48 23.25
N ILE A 866 -27.63 18.02 22.01
CA ILE A 866 -26.62 17.26 21.24
C ILE A 866 -25.40 18.13 20.87
N LYS A 867 -25.59 19.46 20.72
CA LYS A 867 -24.51 20.44 20.53
C LYS A 867 -23.73 20.73 21.82
N ALA A 868 -24.37 20.62 22.99
CA ALA A 868 -23.73 20.82 24.29
C ALA A 868 -22.91 19.61 24.79
N ARG A 869 -23.04 18.44 24.16
CA ARG A 869 -22.27 17.23 24.50
C ARG A 869 -20.76 17.45 24.36
N SER A 870 -20.03 17.11 25.42
CA SER A 870 -18.57 17.28 25.55
C SER A 870 -17.83 16.00 25.92
N GLY A 871 -18.48 14.83 25.84
CA GLY A 871 -17.88 13.53 26.14
C GLY A 871 -16.76 13.14 25.17
N SER A 872 -15.85 12.27 25.62
CA SER A 872 -14.66 11.85 24.87
C SER A 872 -14.98 10.90 23.70
N VAL A 873 -16.11 10.19 23.80
CA VAL A 873 -16.72 9.33 22.79
C VAL A 873 -18.12 9.86 22.43
N LEU A 874 -18.94 10.18 23.42
CA LEU A 874 -20.24 10.85 23.26
C LEU A 874 -20.07 12.38 23.19
N GLY A 875 -19.35 12.83 22.18
CA GLY A 875 -19.11 14.24 21.92
C GLY A 875 -20.23 14.93 21.13
N THR A 876 -20.03 16.21 20.85
CA THR A 876 -20.88 17.07 20.02
C THR A 876 -21.32 16.36 18.73
N GLY A 877 -22.62 16.44 18.39
CA GLY A 877 -23.16 15.83 17.17
C GLY A 877 -23.34 14.30 17.21
N SER A 878 -23.11 13.66 18.36
CA SER A 878 -23.31 12.22 18.56
C SER A 878 -24.65 11.92 19.24
N ILE A 879 -25.29 10.83 18.83
CA ILE A 879 -26.52 10.32 19.42
C ILE A 879 -26.36 8.87 19.90
N LEU A 880 -27.13 8.50 20.92
CA LEU A 880 -27.38 7.10 21.29
C LEU A 880 -28.73 6.68 20.72
N LYS A 881 -28.71 5.73 19.79
CA LYS A 881 -29.91 5.18 19.14
C LYS A 881 -30.17 3.77 19.65
N MET A 882 -31.41 3.43 19.96
CA MET A 882 -31.82 2.08 20.33
C MET A 882 -31.50 1.08 19.20
N TYR A 883 -30.97 -0.10 19.55
CA TYR A 883 -30.61 -1.14 18.56
C TYR A 883 -31.81 -1.80 17.88
N PHE A 884 -32.99 -1.74 18.49
CA PHE A 884 -34.23 -2.24 17.92
C PHE A 884 -34.85 -1.20 16.99
N PHE A 885 -35.27 -1.63 15.80
CA PHE A 885 -35.90 -0.79 14.80
C PHE A 885 -36.99 -1.56 14.03
N PRO A 886 -38.02 -0.89 13.51
CA PRO A 886 -39.07 -1.53 12.72
C PRO A 886 -38.50 -2.18 11.46
N GLY A 887 -39.01 -3.35 11.08
CA GLY A 887 -38.51 -4.10 9.91
C GLY A 887 -37.21 -4.89 10.16
N GLN A 888 -36.65 -4.87 11.36
CA GLN A 888 -35.62 -5.84 11.77
C GLN A 888 -36.18 -7.27 11.60
N ARG A 889 -35.46 -8.14 10.87
CA ARG A 889 -35.94 -9.50 10.58
C ARG A 889 -36.12 -10.29 11.89
N THR A 890 -37.34 -10.73 12.16
CA THR A 890 -37.69 -11.54 13.34
C THR A 890 -37.80 -13.04 13.06
N SER A 891 -37.58 -13.48 11.81
CA SER A 891 -37.80 -14.86 11.39
C SER A 891 -36.60 -15.77 11.64
N SER A 892 -36.74 -16.66 12.62
CA SER A 892 -35.97 -17.90 12.76
C SER A 892 -36.83 -18.96 13.43
N HIS A 893 -36.52 -20.25 13.23
CA HIS A 893 -37.25 -21.36 13.87
C HIS A 893 -37.05 -21.42 15.41
N ILE A 894 -36.07 -20.67 15.92
CA ILE A 894 -35.78 -20.52 17.36
C ILE A 894 -36.27 -19.12 17.76
N GLN A 895 -37.27 -19.06 18.64
CA GLN A 895 -37.75 -17.81 19.23
C GLN A 895 -37.14 -17.65 20.62
N ILE A 896 -36.44 -16.54 20.83
CA ILE A 896 -35.85 -16.14 22.12
C ILE A 896 -36.33 -14.71 22.40
N HIS A 897 -36.98 -14.46 23.52
CA HIS A 897 -37.55 -13.14 23.78
C HIS A 897 -36.44 -12.10 24.03
N GLY A 898 -36.43 -11.03 23.22
CA GLY A 898 -35.41 -9.99 23.30
C GLY A 898 -34.09 -10.30 22.57
N ALA A 899 -33.98 -11.42 21.84
CA ALA A 899 -32.87 -11.71 20.93
C ALA A 899 -33.41 -11.97 19.50
N PRO A 900 -33.33 -11.00 18.57
CA PRO A 900 -33.84 -11.17 17.21
C PRO A 900 -32.96 -12.10 16.37
N HIS A 901 -33.57 -12.74 15.35
CA HIS A 901 -32.87 -13.45 14.27
C HIS A 901 -31.87 -14.52 14.75
N VAL A 902 -32.34 -15.45 15.61
CA VAL A 902 -31.53 -16.53 16.19
C VAL A 902 -31.45 -17.72 15.23
N TYR A 903 -30.38 -17.81 14.44
CA TYR A 903 -30.16 -18.90 13.50
C TYR A 903 -29.18 -19.94 14.05
N LYS A 904 -29.37 -21.21 13.68
CA LYS A 904 -28.48 -22.34 13.96
C LYS A 904 -28.05 -22.96 12.63
N VAL A 905 -26.76 -23.29 12.49
CA VAL A 905 -26.24 -24.05 11.34
C VAL A 905 -26.58 -25.54 11.49
N ASP A 906 -27.14 -26.14 10.44
CA ASP A 906 -27.49 -27.56 10.45
C ASP A 906 -26.25 -28.47 10.55
N GLY A 907 -26.29 -29.40 11.50
CA GLY A 907 -25.20 -30.33 11.80
C GLY A 907 -24.03 -29.74 12.61
N PHE A 908 -24.07 -28.46 13.00
CA PHE A 908 -23.00 -27.82 13.79
C PHE A 908 -23.54 -27.14 15.06
N PRO A 909 -22.75 -27.06 16.15
CA PRO A 909 -23.09 -26.31 17.36
C PRO A 909 -22.80 -24.81 17.19
N VAL A 910 -23.17 -24.25 16.03
CA VAL A 910 -22.85 -22.87 15.61
C VAL A 910 -24.15 -22.09 15.42
N TYR A 911 -24.23 -20.96 16.10
CA TYR A 911 -25.41 -20.11 16.20
C TYR A 911 -25.06 -18.66 15.88
N SER A 912 -26.03 -17.89 15.38
CA SER A 912 -25.95 -16.43 15.30
C SER A 912 -27.20 -15.78 15.85
N MET A 913 -27.06 -14.54 16.34
CA MET A 913 -28.19 -13.68 16.71
C MET A 913 -27.92 -12.23 16.35
N ALA A 914 -29.01 -11.46 16.20
CA ALA A 914 -28.94 -10.01 16.27
C ALA A 914 -28.62 -9.56 17.70
N THR A 915 -28.34 -8.27 17.88
CA THR A 915 -28.02 -7.69 19.19
C THR A 915 -29.18 -7.90 20.18
N PRO A 916 -28.97 -8.63 21.30
CA PRO A 916 -30.03 -8.94 22.25
C PRO A 916 -30.15 -7.91 23.38
N THR A 917 -31.26 -7.90 24.11
CA THR A 917 -31.35 -7.34 25.48
C THR A 917 -30.55 -8.20 26.47
N ILE A 918 -30.31 -7.70 27.68
CA ILE A 918 -29.71 -8.52 28.76
C ILE A 918 -30.60 -9.75 29.06
N ALA A 919 -31.92 -9.59 29.05
CA ALA A 919 -32.86 -10.70 29.25
C ALA A 919 -32.77 -11.74 28.12
N GLY A 920 -32.75 -11.31 26.85
CA GLY A 920 -32.60 -12.20 25.70
C GLY A 920 -31.25 -12.90 25.63
N ALA A 921 -30.18 -12.27 26.14
CA ALA A 921 -28.89 -12.92 26.32
C ALA A 921 -28.95 -14.05 27.37
N LYS A 922 -29.60 -13.81 28.52
CA LYS A 922 -29.83 -14.86 29.55
C LYS A 922 -30.66 -16.04 29.00
N GLU A 923 -31.73 -15.74 28.27
CA GLU A 923 -32.60 -16.75 27.67
C GLU A 923 -31.86 -17.57 26.61
N MET A 924 -31.07 -16.93 25.73
CA MET A 924 -30.25 -17.64 24.73
C MET A 924 -29.20 -18.54 25.38
N LEU A 925 -28.50 -18.08 26.42
CA LEU A 925 -27.51 -18.90 27.13
C LEU A 925 -28.17 -20.07 27.89
N SER A 926 -29.37 -19.85 28.45
CA SER A 926 -30.17 -20.91 29.08
C SER A 926 -30.65 -21.95 28.06
N TYR A 927 -31.01 -21.52 26.86
CA TYR A 927 -31.35 -22.39 25.72
C TYR A 927 -30.15 -23.24 25.27
N LEU A 928 -28.95 -22.65 25.20
CA LEU A 928 -27.70 -23.35 24.92
C LEU A 928 -27.18 -24.23 26.08
N GLY A 929 -27.86 -24.25 27.24
CA GLY A 929 -27.44 -25.07 28.38
C GLY A 929 -26.19 -24.56 29.12
N ALA A 930 -25.83 -23.28 28.96
CA ALA A 930 -24.70 -22.66 29.67
C ALA A 930 -24.93 -22.45 31.18
N HIS A 931 -26.16 -22.65 31.67
CA HIS A 931 -26.47 -22.61 33.11
C HIS A 931 -26.79 -24.04 33.61
N PRO A 932 -26.23 -24.47 34.77
CA PRO A 932 -26.57 -25.77 35.35
C PRO A 932 -28.06 -25.82 35.73
N LYS A 933 -28.75 -26.91 35.35
CA LYS A 933 -30.20 -27.07 35.60
C LYS A 933 -30.53 -27.82 36.90
N VAL A 934 -29.53 -28.48 37.50
CA VAL A 934 -29.61 -29.26 38.74
C VAL A 934 -28.22 -29.23 39.40
N GLU A 935 -28.15 -29.20 40.74
CA GLU A 935 -26.88 -29.39 41.46
C GLU A 935 -26.21 -30.70 41.04
N GLY A 936 -25.00 -30.61 40.47
CA GLY A 936 -24.25 -31.76 39.93
C GLY A 936 -24.34 -31.98 38.42
N SER A 937 -25.09 -31.16 37.67
CA SER A 937 -25.08 -31.18 36.19
C SER A 937 -24.01 -30.25 35.62
N TYR A 938 -23.22 -30.74 34.66
CA TYR A 938 -22.22 -29.93 33.95
C TYR A 938 -22.90 -28.93 33.00
N ALA A 939 -22.56 -27.65 33.14
CA ALA A 939 -22.96 -26.61 32.19
C ALA A 939 -22.22 -26.78 30.85
N GLN A 940 -22.85 -26.39 29.74
CA GLN A 940 -22.18 -26.35 28.43
C GLN A 940 -21.45 -25.03 28.23
N LYS A 941 -20.13 -25.08 28.06
CA LYS A 941 -19.32 -23.91 27.75
C LYS A 941 -19.73 -23.27 26.42
N VAL A 942 -20.13 -21.99 26.44
CA VAL A 942 -20.47 -21.22 25.24
C VAL A 942 -19.40 -20.19 24.91
N ILE A 943 -18.86 -20.24 23.69
CA ILE A 943 -17.97 -19.20 23.16
C ILE A 943 -18.83 -18.17 22.44
N LEU A 944 -18.93 -16.97 23.01
CA LEU A 944 -19.69 -15.86 22.45
C LEU A 944 -18.74 -14.88 21.76
N THR A 945 -18.86 -14.76 20.43
CA THR A 945 -18.05 -13.87 19.62
C THR A 945 -18.90 -12.72 19.09
N ASP A 946 -18.61 -11.50 19.55
CA ASP A 946 -19.29 -10.28 19.13
C ASP A 946 -18.57 -9.68 17.91
N LEU A 947 -19.29 -9.59 16.78
CA LEU A 947 -18.75 -9.15 15.50
C LEU A 947 -18.93 -7.65 15.23
N ARG A 948 -19.43 -6.87 16.20
CA ARG A 948 -19.82 -5.47 15.99
C ARG A 948 -18.61 -4.52 15.99
N GLU A 949 -18.48 -3.72 14.93
CA GLU A 949 -17.51 -2.61 14.81
C GLU A 949 -17.95 -1.33 15.54
N GLU A 950 -19.24 -1.20 15.84
CA GLU A 950 -19.81 -0.03 16.52
C GLU A 950 -19.69 -0.19 18.04
N ALA A 951 -19.50 0.92 18.75
CA ALA A 951 -19.59 0.94 20.21
C ALA A 951 -21.05 0.81 20.66
N VAL A 952 -21.29 -0.12 21.57
CA VAL A 952 -22.60 -0.47 22.14
C VAL A 952 -22.58 -0.24 23.65
N VAL A 953 -23.71 0.22 24.19
CA VAL A 953 -23.95 0.32 25.63
C VAL A 953 -25.33 -0.20 25.96
N TYR A 954 -25.49 -0.84 27.11
CA TYR A 954 -26.77 -1.25 27.66
C TYR A 954 -27.23 -0.22 28.68
N ILE A 955 -28.47 0.25 28.54
CA ILE A 955 -29.16 1.18 29.46
C ILE A 955 -30.51 0.54 29.80
N ASN A 956 -30.83 0.39 31.09
CA ASN A 956 -32.05 -0.27 31.56
C ASN A 956 -32.24 -1.67 30.91
N GLY A 957 -31.16 -2.41 30.72
CA GLY A 957 -31.14 -3.73 30.06
C GLY A 957 -31.30 -3.71 28.52
N THR A 958 -31.49 -2.55 27.91
CA THR A 958 -31.72 -2.35 26.47
C THR A 958 -30.45 -1.85 25.77
N PRO A 959 -30.05 -2.43 24.62
CA PRO A 959 -28.87 -2.01 23.87
C PRO A 959 -29.10 -0.71 23.06
N PHE A 960 -28.11 0.19 23.13
CA PHE A 960 -28.01 1.42 22.35
C PHE A 960 -26.68 1.46 21.59
N VAL A 961 -26.72 2.00 20.37
CA VAL A 961 -25.58 2.20 19.49
C VAL A 961 -25.22 3.67 19.38
N LEU A 962 -23.92 3.98 19.36
CA LEU A 962 -23.43 5.31 19.02
C LEU A 962 -23.67 5.58 17.53
N ARG A 963 -24.24 6.73 17.17
CA ARG A 963 -24.43 7.19 15.78
C ARG A 963 -24.13 8.69 15.63
N ASP A 964 -23.87 9.13 14.42
CA ASP A 964 -23.71 10.57 14.09
C ASP A 964 -25.10 11.17 13.80
N LEU A 965 -25.40 12.36 14.32
CA LEU A 965 -26.71 13.02 14.18
C LEU A 965 -27.16 13.19 12.72
N HIS A 966 -26.24 13.57 11.83
CA HIS A 966 -26.53 13.76 10.40
C HIS A 966 -26.68 12.45 9.62
N LYS A 967 -26.37 11.31 10.23
CA LYS A 967 -26.43 9.97 9.61
C LYS A 967 -26.94 8.93 10.63
N PRO A 968 -28.17 9.10 11.16
CA PRO A 968 -28.64 8.34 12.33
C PRO A 968 -29.02 6.88 11.98
N VAL A 969 -29.10 6.53 10.70
CA VAL A 969 -29.37 5.17 10.21
C VAL A 969 -28.12 4.49 9.64
N ASP A 970 -27.14 5.23 9.11
CA ASP A 970 -25.87 4.65 8.63
C ASP A 970 -25.06 4.05 9.78
N THR A 971 -24.45 2.89 9.55
CA THR A 971 -23.48 2.28 10.47
C THR A 971 -22.26 3.19 10.65
N LEU A 972 -21.81 3.40 11.89
CA LEU A 972 -20.61 4.17 12.21
C LEU A 972 -19.34 3.37 11.86
N LYS A 973 -18.96 3.40 10.58
CA LYS A 973 -17.87 2.57 10.02
C LYS A 973 -16.49 3.01 10.54
N HIS A 974 -15.80 2.11 11.24
CA HIS A 974 -14.41 2.27 11.69
C HIS A 974 -13.49 1.34 10.90
N VAL A 975 -12.72 1.89 9.95
CA VAL A 975 -11.90 1.07 9.04
C VAL A 975 -10.77 0.37 9.82
N GLY A 976 -10.86 -0.96 9.94
CA GLY A 976 -9.80 -1.80 10.53
C GLY A 976 -9.70 -1.74 12.06
N ILE A 977 -10.79 -1.41 12.77
CA ILE A 977 -10.80 -1.39 14.25
C ILE A 977 -10.61 -2.79 14.87
N THR A 978 -9.94 -2.84 16.01
CA THR A 978 -9.69 -4.06 16.80
C THR A 978 -10.68 -4.18 17.96
N GLY A 979 -10.93 -5.41 18.44
CA GLY A 979 -11.93 -5.66 19.50
C GLY A 979 -11.68 -4.90 20.79
N SER A 980 -10.45 -4.97 21.30
CA SER A 980 -10.03 -4.24 22.51
C SER A 980 -10.15 -2.71 22.37
N MET A 981 -10.04 -2.18 21.15
CA MET A 981 -10.24 -0.76 20.90
C MET A 981 -11.72 -0.36 20.95
N VAL A 982 -12.62 -1.24 20.48
CA VAL A 982 -14.08 -1.06 20.64
C VAL A 982 -14.45 -1.15 22.12
N GLU A 983 -13.95 -2.14 22.87
CA GLU A 983 -14.20 -2.29 24.31
C GLU A 983 -13.75 -1.05 25.10
N ASN A 984 -12.58 -0.49 24.78
CA ASN A 984 -12.09 0.78 25.36
C ASN A 984 -12.99 1.98 25.01
N MET A 985 -13.56 2.02 23.81
CA MET A 985 -14.55 3.04 23.43
C MET A 985 -15.88 2.85 24.16
N GLU A 986 -16.32 1.62 24.40
CA GLU A 986 -17.54 1.29 25.15
C GLU A 986 -17.42 1.66 26.63
N ALA A 987 -16.26 1.42 27.25
CA ALA A 987 -15.97 1.85 28.62
C ALA A 987 -16.03 3.39 28.78
N ARG A 988 -15.37 4.13 27.88
CA ARG A 988 -15.40 5.60 27.87
C ARG A 988 -16.77 6.17 27.51
N LEU A 989 -17.52 5.50 26.63
CA LEU A 989 -18.90 5.86 26.32
C LEU A 989 -19.79 5.75 27.58
N LYS A 990 -19.61 4.71 28.40
CA LYS A 990 -20.26 4.60 29.71
C LYS A 990 -19.86 5.74 30.65
N GLU A 991 -18.58 6.11 30.74
CA GLU A 991 -18.12 7.23 31.56
C GLU A 991 -18.71 8.58 31.12
N ASP A 992 -18.81 8.82 29.81
CA ASP A 992 -19.46 10.01 29.24
C ASP A 992 -20.96 10.05 29.60
N ILE A 993 -21.67 8.92 29.44
CA ILE A 993 -23.10 8.78 29.80
C ILE A 993 -23.31 9.10 31.29
N LEU A 994 -22.53 8.48 32.17
CA LEU A 994 -22.61 8.72 33.62
C LEU A 994 -22.31 10.18 33.96
N SER A 995 -21.48 10.86 33.17
CA SER A 995 -21.16 12.28 33.35
C SER A 995 -22.28 13.20 32.87
N GLU A 996 -22.88 12.94 31.70
CA GLU A 996 -24.07 13.65 31.20
C GLU A 996 -25.24 13.51 32.19
N VAL A 997 -25.51 12.28 32.66
CA VAL A 997 -26.56 11.95 33.64
C VAL A 997 -26.36 12.66 34.99
N ARG A 998 -25.11 12.78 35.47
CA ARG A 998 -24.80 13.55 36.69
C ARG A 998 -25.06 15.05 36.51
N GLN A 999 -24.77 15.61 35.33
CA GLN A 999 -24.96 17.03 35.05
C GLN A 999 -26.44 17.39 34.81
N SER A 1000 -27.22 16.49 34.23
CA SER A 1000 -28.63 16.70 33.86
C SER A 1000 -29.65 16.37 34.96
N GLY A 1001 -29.19 15.91 36.12
CA GLY A 1001 -30.05 15.49 37.23
C GLY A 1001 -30.78 14.18 36.98
N GLY A 1002 -30.10 13.19 36.38
CA GLY A 1002 -30.62 11.83 36.19
C GLY A 1002 -31.31 11.54 34.85
N ARG A 1003 -31.37 12.52 33.93
CA ARG A 1003 -32.12 12.41 32.65
C ARG A 1003 -31.23 12.52 31.42
N MET A 1004 -31.42 11.65 30.42
CA MET A 1004 -30.60 11.66 29.22
C MET A 1004 -31.45 11.62 27.94
N LEU A 1005 -30.98 12.27 26.88
CA LEU A 1005 -31.60 12.24 25.56
C LEU A 1005 -31.12 11.01 24.76
N LEU A 1006 -31.99 10.02 24.65
CA LEU A 1006 -31.85 8.80 23.86
C LEU A 1006 -32.68 8.90 22.57
N HIS A 1007 -32.44 8.01 21.61
CA HIS A 1007 -33.11 8.05 20.30
C HIS A 1007 -33.65 6.67 19.92
N ARG A 1008 -34.74 6.62 19.14
CA ARG A 1008 -35.29 5.38 18.57
C ARG A 1008 -35.75 5.61 17.14
N GLU A 1009 -35.86 4.52 16.38
CA GLU A 1009 -36.41 4.56 15.03
C GLU A 1009 -37.91 4.27 15.06
N GLU A 1010 -38.70 5.14 14.44
CA GLU A 1010 -40.14 4.94 14.26
C GLU A 1010 -40.45 4.89 12.77
N TYR A 1011 -41.19 3.87 12.36
CA TYR A 1011 -41.58 3.65 10.96
C TYR A 1011 -42.98 4.17 10.73
N ASN A 1012 -43.13 5.03 9.73
CA ASN A 1012 -44.41 5.57 9.32
C ASN A 1012 -45.00 4.70 8.19
N PRO A 1013 -46.05 3.88 8.45
CA PRO A 1013 -46.65 3.03 7.43
C PRO A 1013 -47.36 3.80 6.32
N ALA A 1014 -47.70 5.09 6.52
CA ALA A 1014 -48.33 5.91 5.50
C ALA A 1014 -47.34 6.50 4.47
N THR A 1015 -46.07 6.67 4.85
CA THR A 1015 -45.00 7.19 3.96
C THR A 1015 -43.99 6.12 3.55
N ASN A 1016 -44.04 4.92 4.14
CA ASN A 1016 -43.04 3.85 3.98
C ASN A 1016 -41.59 4.33 4.27
N GLN A 1017 -41.46 5.21 5.27
CA GLN A 1017 -40.20 5.81 5.70
C GLN A 1017 -40.02 5.69 7.21
N SER A 1018 -38.80 5.40 7.64
CA SER A 1018 -38.39 5.49 9.03
C SER A 1018 -37.85 6.89 9.36
N SER A 1019 -38.21 7.42 10.52
CA SER A 1019 -37.56 8.59 11.13
C SER A 1019 -36.88 8.19 12.44
N VAL A 1020 -35.86 8.95 12.86
CA VAL A 1020 -35.20 8.77 14.15
C VAL A 1020 -35.62 9.91 15.06
N ILE A 1021 -36.28 9.60 16.17
CA ILE A 1021 -36.79 10.58 17.13
C ILE A 1021 -36.02 10.52 18.45
N GLY A 1022 -35.86 11.67 19.11
CA GLY A 1022 -35.29 11.77 20.45
C GLY A 1022 -36.36 11.66 21.55
N TYR A 1023 -36.00 11.06 22.68
CA TYR A 1023 -36.82 10.99 23.88
C TYR A 1023 -35.96 11.05 25.15
N TRP A 1024 -36.53 11.56 26.24
CA TRP A 1024 -35.85 11.69 27.53
C TRP A 1024 -36.13 10.48 28.42
N GLU A 1025 -35.06 9.86 28.92
CA GLU A 1025 -35.11 8.69 29.79
C GLU A 1025 -34.45 9.00 31.14
N ASN A 1026 -34.95 8.42 32.24
CA ASN A 1026 -34.25 8.44 33.54
C ASN A 1026 -33.22 7.31 33.57
N ILE A 1027 -31.97 7.62 33.94
CA ILE A 1027 -30.87 6.65 33.97
C ILE A 1027 -30.18 6.71 35.33
N PHE A 1028 -30.02 5.57 35.98
CA PHE A 1028 -29.19 5.42 37.18
C PHE A 1028 -27.83 4.81 36.84
N ALA A 1029 -26.85 4.95 37.73
CA ALA A 1029 -25.48 4.54 37.45
C ALA A 1029 -25.32 3.02 37.25
N ASP A 1030 -26.11 2.22 37.97
CA ASP A 1030 -26.07 0.75 37.94
C ASP A 1030 -26.74 0.15 36.69
N ASP A 1031 -27.55 0.94 35.99
CA ASP A 1031 -28.29 0.53 34.79
C ASP A 1031 -27.46 0.65 33.50
N VAL A 1032 -26.30 1.32 33.55
CA VAL A 1032 -25.41 1.54 32.40
C VAL A 1032 -24.29 0.50 32.39
N LYS A 1033 -24.31 -0.42 31.41
CA LYS A 1033 -23.33 -1.52 31.30
C LYS A 1033 -22.75 -1.62 29.90
N THR A 1034 -21.44 -1.88 29.79
CA THR A 1034 -20.82 -2.26 28.50
C THR A 1034 -21.15 -3.73 28.16
N PRO A 1035 -21.06 -4.16 26.89
CA PRO A 1035 -21.20 -5.57 26.52
C PRO A 1035 -20.26 -6.48 27.33
N ALA A 1036 -19.01 -6.08 27.53
CA ALA A 1036 -18.06 -6.84 28.34
C ALA A 1036 -18.52 -6.98 29.80
N GLU A 1037 -19.03 -5.91 30.42
CA GLU A 1037 -19.60 -5.96 31.78
C GLU A 1037 -20.87 -6.81 31.86
N VAL A 1038 -21.74 -6.77 30.83
CA VAL A 1038 -22.93 -7.62 30.76
C VAL A 1038 -22.52 -9.09 30.77
N TYR A 1039 -21.64 -9.52 29.86
CA TYR A 1039 -21.23 -10.92 29.80
C TYR A 1039 -20.31 -11.35 30.94
N ALA A 1040 -19.56 -10.43 31.57
CA ALA A 1040 -18.87 -10.71 32.82
C ALA A 1040 -19.87 -11.00 33.96
N ALA A 1041 -20.89 -10.14 34.14
CA ALA A 1041 -21.92 -10.35 35.15
C ALA A 1041 -22.73 -11.65 34.91
N LEU A 1042 -23.01 -12.02 33.66
CA LEU A 1042 -23.62 -13.31 33.36
C LEU A 1042 -22.72 -14.50 33.73
N LYS A 1043 -21.41 -14.38 33.57
CA LYS A 1043 -20.47 -15.40 34.03
C LYS A 1043 -20.47 -15.52 35.55
N ASP A 1044 -20.50 -14.39 36.26
CA ASP A 1044 -20.57 -14.35 37.72
C ASP A 1044 -21.91 -14.87 38.28
N GLU A 1045 -23.00 -14.75 37.51
CA GLU A 1045 -24.30 -15.40 37.78
C GLU A 1045 -24.28 -16.94 37.58
N GLY A 1046 -23.16 -17.53 37.15
CA GLY A 1046 -22.98 -18.98 37.04
C GLY A 1046 -23.14 -19.57 35.63
N TYR A 1047 -23.18 -18.73 34.59
CA TYR A 1047 -23.17 -19.20 33.20
C TYR A 1047 -21.74 -19.50 32.72
N ASP A 1048 -21.48 -20.70 32.18
CA ASP A 1048 -20.16 -21.05 31.62
C ASP A 1048 -19.97 -20.43 30.23
N ILE A 1049 -19.48 -19.19 30.20
CA ILE A 1049 -19.29 -18.43 28.96
C ILE A 1049 -17.90 -17.81 28.82
N THR A 1050 -17.46 -17.69 27.57
CA THR A 1050 -16.27 -16.92 27.17
C THR A 1050 -16.66 -15.88 26.13
N TYR A 1051 -16.67 -14.61 26.52
CA TYR A 1051 -16.93 -13.47 25.63
C TYR A 1051 -15.65 -13.03 24.91
N ARG A 1052 -15.76 -12.70 23.61
CA ARG A 1052 -14.69 -12.09 22.80
C ARG A 1052 -15.26 -11.08 21.80
N ARG A 1053 -14.61 -9.92 21.62
CA ARG A 1053 -14.96 -8.92 20.59
C ARG A 1053 -14.05 -9.05 19.36
N ILE A 1054 -14.62 -9.35 18.18
CA ILE A 1054 -13.88 -9.47 16.90
C ILE A 1054 -14.64 -8.70 15.79
N PRO A 1055 -14.38 -7.40 15.63
CA PRO A 1055 -15.13 -6.53 14.71
C PRO A 1055 -15.06 -6.97 13.23
N LEU A 1056 -16.18 -7.42 12.66
CA LEU A 1056 -16.23 -8.03 11.32
C LEU A 1056 -17.57 -7.76 10.60
N THR A 1057 -17.73 -6.56 10.03
CA THR A 1057 -18.91 -6.19 9.24
C THR A 1057 -18.87 -6.72 7.79
N ARG A 1058 -19.97 -6.55 7.04
CA ARG A 1058 -20.07 -6.88 5.60
C ARG A 1058 -19.34 -5.84 4.72
N GLU A 1059 -19.30 -4.61 5.18
CA GLU A 1059 -18.75 -3.43 4.51
C GLU A 1059 -17.22 -3.30 4.68
N ARG A 1060 -16.68 -3.85 5.78
CA ARG A 1060 -15.24 -4.05 5.99
C ARG A 1060 -14.65 -4.91 4.88
N GLU A 1061 -13.43 -4.58 4.50
CA GLU A 1061 -12.59 -5.39 3.62
C GLU A 1061 -12.00 -6.53 4.46
N ALA A 1062 -12.35 -7.77 4.13
CA ALA A 1062 -11.86 -8.94 4.87
C ALA A 1062 -10.34 -9.10 4.72
N LEU A 1063 -9.67 -9.52 5.79
CA LEU A 1063 -8.24 -9.78 5.87
C LEU A 1063 -7.97 -11.23 6.29
N ALA A 1064 -6.80 -11.78 5.94
CA ALA A 1064 -6.38 -13.11 6.41
C ALA A 1064 -6.28 -13.18 7.95
N SER A 1065 -5.90 -12.06 8.60
CA SER A 1065 -5.91 -11.93 10.07
C SER A 1065 -7.30 -12.04 10.70
N ASP A 1066 -8.37 -11.74 9.95
CA ASP A 1066 -9.74 -11.85 10.45
C ASP A 1066 -10.14 -13.34 10.55
N VAL A 1067 -9.66 -14.17 9.61
CA VAL A 1067 -9.79 -15.64 9.66
C VAL A 1067 -9.02 -16.21 10.84
N ASP A 1068 -7.80 -15.72 11.10
CA ASP A 1068 -7.05 -16.10 12.29
C ASP A 1068 -7.81 -15.77 13.59
N ALA A 1069 -8.35 -14.55 13.70
CA ALA A 1069 -9.09 -14.13 14.88
C ALA A 1069 -10.30 -15.04 15.17
N ILE A 1070 -11.07 -15.41 14.14
CA ILE A 1070 -12.21 -16.33 14.29
C ILE A 1070 -11.76 -17.77 14.55
N GLN A 1071 -10.76 -18.31 13.84
CA GLN A 1071 -10.35 -19.72 14.02
C GLN A 1071 -9.80 -19.97 15.43
N TYR A 1072 -9.06 -19.03 16.01
CA TYR A 1072 -8.53 -19.18 17.38
C TYR A 1072 -9.57 -18.91 18.47
N CYS A 1073 -10.85 -18.76 18.12
CA CYS A 1073 -11.98 -18.82 19.04
C CYS A 1073 -12.54 -20.25 19.23
N THR A 1074 -12.14 -21.22 18.41
CA THR A 1074 -12.52 -22.62 18.66
C THR A 1074 -11.80 -23.16 19.89
N ASP A 1075 -12.53 -23.90 20.71
CA ASP A 1075 -12.10 -24.52 21.96
C ASP A 1075 -12.73 -25.91 22.01
N ASP A 1076 -11.90 -26.96 22.12
CA ASP A 1076 -12.32 -28.36 22.04
C ASP A 1076 -13.29 -28.75 23.18
N CYS A 1077 -13.36 -27.95 24.25
CA CYS A 1077 -14.29 -28.11 25.36
C CYS A 1077 -15.58 -27.27 25.22
N ALA A 1078 -15.76 -26.52 24.12
CA ALA A 1078 -16.96 -25.70 23.91
C ALA A 1078 -18.16 -26.53 23.44
N GLY A 1079 -19.28 -26.42 24.17
CA GLY A 1079 -20.56 -27.03 23.78
C GLY A 1079 -21.30 -26.25 22.69
N SER A 1080 -21.07 -24.94 22.53
CA SER A 1080 -21.65 -24.13 21.46
C SER A 1080 -20.89 -22.84 21.15
N TYR A 1081 -21.00 -22.38 19.91
CA TYR A 1081 -20.44 -21.14 19.38
C TYR A 1081 -21.57 -20.17 19.02
N LEU A 1082 -21.56 -18.96 19.57
CA LEU A 1082 -22.61 -17.96 19.39
C LEU A 1082 -22.05 -16.65 18.84
N PHE A 1083 -22.46 -16.27 17.63
CA PHE A 1083 -22.06 -15.03 16.98
C PHE A 1083 -23.11 -13.92 17.15
N VAL A 1084 -22.68 -12.75 17.64
CA VAL A 1084 -23.54 -11.56 17.79
C VAL A 1084 -23.20 -10.54 16.72
N SER A 1085 -24.22 -9.99 16.05
CA SER A 1085 -24.03 -8.92 15.07
C SER A 1085 -25.15 -7.86 15.13
N HIS A 1086 -25.13 -6.87 14.25
CA HIS A 1086 -26.17 -5.83 14.18
C HIS A 1086 -27.56 -6.43 13.88
N THR A 1087 -27.64 -7.30 12.87
CA THR A 1087 -28.91 -7.88 12.35
C THR A 1087 -29.04 -9.39 12.52
N GLY A 1088 -28.01 -10.12 12.93
CA GLY A 1088 -27.98 -11.59 12.87
C GLY A 1088 -27.87 -12.14 11.44
N PHE A 1089 -27.72 -11.27 10.44
CA PHE A 1089 -27.76 -11.60 9.01
C PHE A 1089 -26.69 -10.85 8.20
N GLY A 1090 -26.18 -11.46 7.14
CA GLY A 1090 -25.18 -10.90 6.22
C GLY A 1090 -23.76 -11.27 6.62
N GLY A 1091 -22.97 -10.30 7.10
CA GLY A 1091 -21.54 -10.50 7.38
C GLY A 1091 -21.22 -11.60 8.39
N VAL A 1092 -22.16 -11.92 9.29
CA VAL A 1092 -22.01 -12.99 10.30
C VAL A 1092 -21.90 -14.39 9.69
N ALA A 1093 -22.52 -14.66 8.53
CA ALA A 1093 -22.42 -15.94 7.84
C ALA A 1093 -20.97 -16.31 7.46
N TYR A 1094 -20.12 -15.30 7.20
CA TYR A 1094 -18.69 -15.52 6.93
C TYR A 1094 -17.94 -16.03 8.18
N ALA A 1095 -18.22 -15.48 9.36
CA ALA A 1095 -17.64 -15.97 10.62
C ALA A 1095 -18.14 -17.39 10.96
N MET A 1096 -19.44 -17.63 10.79
CA MET A 1096 -20.04 -18.96 10.99
C MET A 1096 -19.41 -20.00 10.05
N ALA A 1097 -19.24 -19.67 8.77
CA ALA A 1097 -18.59 -20.54 7.80
C ALA A 1097 -17.14 -20.89 8.19
N ILE A 1098 -16.34 -19.92 8.69
CA ILE A 1098 -14.98 -20.19 9.19
C ILE A 1098 -15.00 -21.23 10.32
N THR A 1099 -15.88 -21.07 11.32
CA THR A 1099 -16.00 -22.04 12.43
C THR A 1099 -16.51 -23.40 11.95
N CYS A 1100 -17.51 -23.46 11.06
CA CYS A 1100 -18.00 -24.72 10.51
C CYS A 1100 -16.93 -25.45 9.67
N ILE A 1101 -16.14 -24.73 8.88
CA ILE A 1101 -15.00 -25.27 8.13
C ILE A 1101 -13.94 -25.85 9.08
N ARG A 1102 -13.67 -25.18 10.20
CA ARG A 1102 -12.70 -25.61 11.22
C ARG A 1102 -13.16 -26.89 11.94
N LEU A 1103 -14.39 -26.91 12.47
CA LEU A 1103 -14.99 -28.07 13.13
C LEU A 1103 -15.15 -29.26 12.16
N GLY A 1104 -15.56 -28.97 10.92
CA GLY A 1104 -15.68 -29.96 9.87
C GLY A 1104 -14.34 -30.56 9.41
N ALA A 1105 -13.20 -29.88 9.64
CA ALA A 1105 -11.89 -30.50 9.45
C ALA A 1105 -11.59 -31.53 10.56
N GLU A 1106 -11.95 -31.24 11.81
CA GLU A 1106 -11.63 -32.08 12.98
C GLU A 1106 -12.40 -33.40 12.99
N ALA A 1107 -13.67 -33.39 12.61
CA ALA A 1107 -14.45 -34.62 12.43
C ALA A 1107 -13.77 -35.60 11.45
N ASN A 1108 -13.24 -35.09 10.34
CA ASN A 1108 -12.51 -35.88 9.35
C ASN A 1108 -11.13 -36.38 9.86
N PHE A 1109 -10.55 -35.76 10.89
CA PHE A 1109 -9.32 -36.25 11.52
C PHE A 1109 -9.58 -37.37 12.54
N MET A 1110 -10.75 -37.41 13.20
CA MET A 1110 -11.07 -38.47 14.16
C MET A 1110 -11.50 -39.79 13.52
N GLU A 1111 -12.04 -39.76 12.30
CA GLU A 1111 -12.41 -40.99 11.56
C GLU A 1111 -11.21 -41.69 10.90
N ASN A 1112 -10.06 -41.02 10.75
CA ASN A 1112 -8.86 -41.57 10.10
C ASN A 1112 -7.93 -42.32 11.09
N VAL A 1113 -8.48 -43.33 11.79
CA VAL A 1113 -7.69 -44.46 12.29
C VAL A 1113 -7.71 -45.55 11.21
N PRO A 1114 -6.58 -46.13 10.78
CA PRO A 1114 -6.56 -47.04 9.64
C PRO A 1114 -7.21 -48.39 9.98
N GLN A 1115 -8.52 -48.50 9.79
CA GLN A 1115 -9.18 -49.78 9.58
C GLN A 1115 -9.13 -50.13 8.09
N VAL A 1116 -8.58 -51.31 7.80
CA VAL A 1116 -8.68 -51.94 6.48
C VAL A 1116 -10.12 -52.40 6.30
N SER A 1117 -10.98 -51.54 5.76
CA SER A 1117 -12.32 -51.89 5.33
C SER A 1117 -12.27 -52.43 3.90
N VAL A 1118 -12.66 -53.69 3.75
CA VAL A 1118 -12.78 -54.36 2.45
C VAL A 1118 -13.82 -53.62 1.62
N GLY A 1119 -13.49 -53.33 0.35
CA GLY A 1119 -14.41 -52.67 -0.57
C GLY A 1119 -15.66 -53.53 -0.80
N THR A 1120 -16.82 -52.99 -0.45
CA THR A 1120 -18.11 -53.55 -0.84
C THR A 1120 -18.55 -52.86 -2.13
N ASP A 1121 -18.63 -53.62 -3.22
CA ASP A 1121 -19.08 -53.10 -4.52
C ASP A 1121 -20.53 -52.57 -4.42
N SER A 1122 -20.68 -51.24 -4.42
CA SER A 1122 -21.95 -50.59 -4.73
C SER A 1122 -22.04 -50.41 -6.24
N PHE A 1123 -22.89 -51.22 -6.89
CA PHE A 1123 -23.21 -51.07 -8.30
C PHE A 1123 -23.71 -49.64 -8.60
N PRO A 1124 -23.26 -49.01 -9.70
CA PRO A 1124 -23.76 -47.69 -10.06
C PRO A 1124 -25.24 -47.80 -10.45
N VAL A 1125 -26.10 -47.11 -9.70
CA VAL A 1125 -27.46 -46.83 -10.17
C VAL A 1125 -27.33 -45.96 -11.43
N HIS A 1126 -27.91 -46.41 -12.52
CA HIS A 1126 -28.04 -45.62 -13.74
C HIS A 1126 -28.97 -44.44 -13.49
N GLU A 1127 -28.43 -43.31 -13.03
CA GLU A 1127 -29.06 -42.02 -13.29
C GLU A 1127 -28.83 -41.68 -14.76
N GLU A 1128 -29.93 -41.61 -15.51
CA GLU A 1128 -29.92 -41.08 -16.88
C GLU A 1128 -29.55 -39.60 -16.81
N ASN A 1129 -28.34 -39.27 -17.28
CA ASN A 1129 -27.85 -37.90 -17.36
C ASN A 1129 -28.77 -37.04 -18.26
N LEU A 1130 -29.73 -36.36 -17.64
CA LEU A 1130 -30.45 -35.24 -18.21
C LEU A 1130 -29.45 -34.08 -18.43
N LEU A 1131 -28.82 -34.10 -19.60
CA LEU A 1131 -27.88 -33.10 -20.10
C LEU A 1131 -28.59 -31.74 -20.25
N CYS A 1132 -28.65 -30.96 -19.16
CA CYS A 1132 -29.11 -29.59 -19.21
C CYS A 1132 -28.04 -28.70 -19.89
N GLN A 1133 -28.48 -27.87 -20.85
CA GLN A 1133 -27.64 -26.85 -21.46
C GLN A 1133 -27.45 -25.69 -20.46
N SER A 1134 -26.43 -25.81 -19.59
CA SER A 1134 -26.18 -24.80 -18.56
C SER A 1134 -25.83 -23.44 -19.18
N SER A 1135 -26.63 -22.42 -18.90
CA SER A 1135 -26.36 -21.04 -19.32
C SER A 1135 -25.20 -20.42 -18.52
N ASP A 1136 -24.59 -19.35 -19.03
CA ASP A 1136 -23.53 -18.65 -18.29
C ASP A 1136 -23.99 -18.18 -16.90
N GLU A 1137 -25.27 -17.84 -16.73
CA GLU A 1137 -25.84 -17.46 -15.42
C GLU A 1137 -25.80 -18.61 -14.41
N GLU A 1138 -25.96 -19.85 -14.86
CA GLU A 1138 -25.89 -21.04 -14.01
C GLU A 1138 -24.45 -21.32 -13.56
N THR A 1139 -23.46 -21.09 -14.43
CA THR A 1139 -22.04 -21.20 -14.04
C THR A 1139 -21.64 -20.16 -12.99
N LEU A 1140 -22.18 -18.94 -13.07
CA LEU A 1140 -21.98 -17.87 -12.09
C LEU A 1140 -22.68 -18.19 -10.75
N ARG A 1141 -23.89 -18.77 -10.77
CA ARG A 1141 -24.57 -19.27 -9.56
C ARG A 1141 -23.76 -20.34 -8.85
N MET A 1142 -23.14 -21.25 -9.61
CA MET A 1142 -22.24 -22.28 -9.07
C MET A 1142 -20.90 -21.74 -8.56
N GLY A 1143 -20.62 -20.43 -8.70
CA GLY A 1143 -19.39 -19.81 -8.20
C GLY A 1143 -18.15 -20.06 -9.05
N ASP A 1144 -18.31 -20.51 -10.30
CA ASP A 1144 -17.21 -20.81 -11.24
C ASP A 1144 -16.64 -19.52 -11.89
N TYR A 1145 -16.41 -18.48 -11.07
CA TYR A 1145 -15.79 -17.22 -11.48
C TYR A 1145 -14.33 -17.41 -11.92
N ARG A 1146 -13.87 -16.66 -12.93
CA ARG A 1146 -12.54 -16.81 -13.54
C ARG A 1146 -11.38 -16.79 -12.52
N ASP A 1147 -11.43 -15.86 -11.56
CA ASP A 1147 -10.39 -15.72 -10.54
C ASP A 1147 -10.46 -16.84 -9.48
N ILE A 1148 -11.66 -17.37 -9.21
CA ILE A 1148 -11.85 -18.51 -8.30
C ILE A 1148 -11.39 -19.82 -8.95
N LEU A 1149 -11.66 -20.02 -10.25
CA LEU A 1149 -11.09 -21.15 -11.01
C LEU A 1149 -9.56 -21.05 -11.09
N SER A 1150 -9.01 -19.85 -11.18
CA SER A 1150 -7.55 -19.65 -11.13
C SER A 1150 -6.97 -19.99 -9.76
N LEU A 1151 -7.67 -19.62 -8.68
CA LEU A 1151 -7.33 -20.02 -7.32
C LEU A 1151 -7.33 -21.55 -7.13
N THR A 1152 -8.38 -22.25 -7.55
CA THR A 1152 -8.51 -23.70 -7.30
C THR A 1152 -7.40 -24.53 -7.95
N ARG A 1153 -6.84 -24.09 -9.09
CA ARG A 1153 -5.70 -24.74 -9.74
C ARG A 1153 -4.41 -24.61 -8.92
N VAL A 1154 -4.15 -23.43 -8.34
CA VAL A 1154 -2.96 -23.17 -7.51
C VAL A 1154 -3.03 -23.90 -6.17
N LEU A 1155 -4.23 -24.02 -5.59
CA LEU A 1155 -4.43 -24.69 -4.32
C LEU A 1155 -4.31 -26.22 -4.40
N ILE A 1156 -3.61 -26.80 -3.42
CA ILE A 1156 -3.67 -28.23 -3.13
C ILE A 1156 -5.10 -28.54 -2.70
N ASN A 1157 -5.69 -29.59 -3.30
CA ASN A 1157 -7.10 -29.96 -3.15
C ASN A 1157 -8.09 -28.80 -3.44
N GLY A 1158 -7.72 -27.86 -4.32
CA GLY A 1158 -8.48 -26.63 -4.54
C GLY A 1158 -9.96 -26.83 -4.96
N PRO A 1159 -10.29 -27.67 -5.96
CA PRO A 1159 -11.69 -27.93 -6.31
C PRO A 1159 -12.49 -28.57 -5.17
N LYS A 1160 -11.88 -29.49 -4.41
CA LYS A 1160 -12.52 -30.09 -3.22
C LYS A 1160 -12.72 -29.05 -2.11
N SER A 1161 -11.75 -28.15 -1.93
CA SER A 1161 -11.86 -27.02 -1.01
C SER A 1161 -12.99 -26.06 -1.40
N LYS A 1162 -13.23 -25.84 -2.71
CA LYS A 1162 -14.38 -25.07 -3.21
C LYS A 1162 -15.69 -25.79 -2.95
N GLU A 1163 -15.81 -27.07 -3.31
CA GLU A 1163 -17.01 -27.89 -3.11
C GLU A 1163 -17.43 -27.92 -1.63
N ASP A 1164 -16.48 -28.18 -0.72
CA ASP A 1164 -16.74 -28.17 0.71
C ASP A 1164 -17.26 -26.80 1.18
N VAL A 1165 -16.60 -25.72 0.75
CA VAL A 1165 -16.97 -24.34 1.11
C VAL A 1165 -18.34 -23.95 0.57
N ASP A 1166 -18.69 -24.37 -0.66
CA ASP A 1166 -20.02 -24.17 -1.23
C ASP A 1166 -21.09 -24.82 -0.32
N GLY A 1167 -20.87 -26.07 0.10
CA GLY A 1167 -21.75 -26.76 1.04
C GLY A 1167 -21.81 -26.14 2.45
N PHE A 1168 -20.72 -25.54 2.94
CA PHE A 1168 -20.73 -24.78 4.20
C PHE A 1168 -21.49 -23.44 4.08
N ILE A 1169 -21.38 -22.76 2.94
CA ILE A 1169 -22.11 -21.52 2.65
C ILE A 1169 -23.63 -21.82 2.56
N ASP A 1170 -24.02 -22.92 1.92
CA ASP A 1170 -25.43 -23.34 1.83
C ASP A 1170 -26.03 -23.62 3.22
N LYS A 1171 -25.28 -24.30 4.10
CA LYS A 1171 -25.66 -24.51 5.52
C LYS A 1171 -25.70 -23.23 6.36
N CYS A 1172 -25.06 -22.14 5.91
CA CYS A 1172 -25.11 -20.84 6.59
C CYS A 1172 -26.16 -19.87 6.00
N SER A 1173 -26.88 -20.28 4.96
CA SER A 1173 -27.78 -19.42 4.17
C SER A 1173 -28.82 -18.64 4.99
N GLY A 1174 -29.34 -19.22 6.08
CA GLY A 1174 -30.26 -18.54 7.00
C GLY A 1174 -29.66 -17.32 7.72
N ALA A 1175 -28.33 -17.26 7.87
CA ALA A 1175 -27.59 -16.10 8.35
C ALA A 1175 -27.00 -15.23 7.21
N GLY A 1176 -27.16 -15.62 5.95
CA GLY A 1176 -26.66 -14.90 4.77
C GLY A 1176 -25.99 -15.83 3.75
N HIS A 1177 -26.23 -15.60 2.45
CA HIS A 1177 -25.68 -16.43 1.38
C HIS A 1177 -24.65 -15.66 0.53
N LEU A 1178 -23.37 -16.00 0.67
CA LEU A 1178 -22.26 -15.23 0.10
C LEU A 1178 -22.20 -15.29 -1.43
N ARG A 1179 -22.64 -16.40 -2.04
CA ARG A 1179 -22.66 -16.54 -3.52
C ARG A 1179 -23.76 -15.69 -4.14
N ASP A 1180 -24.92 -15.56 -3.49
CA ASP A 1180 -26.00 -14.66 -3.94
C ASP A 1180 -25.58 -13.20 -3.84
N ASP A 1181 -24.84 -12.81 -2.78
CA ASP A 1181 -24.27 -11.48 -2.64
C ASP A 1181 -23.40 -11.11 -3.87
N ILE A 1182 -22.50 -12.00 -4.28
CA ILE A 1182 -21.63 -11.78 -5.46
C ILE A 1182 -22.46 -11.68 -6.75
N LEU A 1183 -23.42 -12.59 -6.94
CA LEU A 1183 -24.30 -12.61 -8.11
C LEU A 1183 -25.18 -11.36 -8.18
N TYR A 1184 -25.70 -10.89 -7.05
CA TYR A 1184 -26.47 -9.66 -6.94
C TYR A 1184 -25.64 -8.45 -7.39
N TYR A 1185 -24.44 -8.25 -6.82
CA TYR A 1185 -23.59 -7.13 -7.22
C TYR A 1185 -23.14 -7.20 -8.69
N SER A 1186 -22.91 -8.40 -9.24
CA SER A 1186 -22.65 -8.57 -10.69
C SER A 1186 -23.86 -8.16 -11.55
N LYS A 1187 -25.08 -8.52 -11.15
CA LYS A 1187 -26.32 -8.14 -11.87
C LYS A 1187 -26.58 -6.63 -11.82
N GLU A 1188 -26.38 -5.97 -10.67
CA GLU A 1188 -26.59 -4.53 -10.55
C GLU A 1188 -25.57 -3.73 -11.40
N LEU A 1189 -24.31 -4.17 -11.49
CA LEU A 1189 -23.29 -3.55 -12.37
C LEU A 1189 -23.63 -3.61 -13.87
N LYS A 1190 -24.41 -4.61 -14.27
CA LYS A 1190 -24.89 -4.83 -15.65
C LYS A 1190 -26.14 -4.00 -16.00
N LYS A 1191 -26.99 -3.69 -15.01
CA LYS A 1191 -28.24 -2.93 -15.23
C LYS A 1191 -28.01 -1.45 -15.49
N ASN A 1192 -27.05 -0.82 -14.82
CA ASN A 1192 -26.89 0.64 -14.80
C ASN A 1192 -25.55 1.06 -15.44
N PRO A 1193 -25.49 1.23 -16.79
CA PRO A 1193 -24.29 1.71 -17.48
C PRO A 1193 -24.05 3.23 -17.31
N ASP A 1194 -25.10 4.05 -17.17
CA ASP A 1194 -25.07 5.52 -17.18
C ASP A 1194 -25.27 6.19 -15.79
N ASP A 1195 -25.18 5.42 -14.70
CA ASP A 1195 -25.37 5.93 -13.33
C ASP A 1195 -24.17 6.77 -12.82
N ASP A 1196 -24.40 7.53 -11.75
CA ASP A 1196 -23.36 8.30 -11.04
C ASP A 1196 -22.12 7.44 -10.70
N ASP A 1197 -20.94 7.97 -11.01
CA ASP A 1197 -19.63 7.31 -10.84
C ASP A 1197 -19.42 6.81 -9.40
N GLU A 1198 -19.96 7.53 -8.40
CA GLU A 1198 -19.83 7.12 -6.99
C GLU A 1198 -20.70 5.90 -6.64
N GLN A 1199 -21.94 5.82 -7.14
CA GLN A 1199 -22.83 4.66 -6.94
C GLN A 1199 -22.27 3.41 -7.60
N ARG A 1200 -21.86 3.51 -8.88
CA ARG A 1200 -21.24 2.40 -9.63
C ARG A 1200 -19.98 1.88 -8.93
N THR A 1201 -19.13 2.79 -8.43
CA THR A 1201 -17.94 2.45 -7.64
C THR A 1201 -18.30 1.75 -6.32
N CYS A 1202 -19.40 2.13 -5.68
CA CYS A 1202 -19.86 1.53 -4.42
C CYS A 1202 -20.32 0.06 -4.62
N ILE A 1203 -21.09 -0.21 -5.67
CA ILE A 1203 -21.56 -1.55 -6.02
C ILE A 1203 -20.36 -2.48 -6.33
N MET A 1204 -19.40 -1.99 -7.13
CA MET A 1204 -18.18 -2.73 -7.46
C MET A 1204 -17.32 -3.05 -6.21
N ASP A 1205 -17.17 -2.08 -5.30
CA ASP A 1205 -16.46 -2.25 -4.02
C ASP A 1205 -17.10 -3.34 -3.14
N MET A 1206 -18.42 -3.36 -3.02
CA MET A 1206 -19.14 -4.36 -2.23
C MET A 1206 -19.07 -5.76 -2.85
N GLY A 1207 -19.19 -5.85 -4.18
CA GLY A 1207 -19.05 -7.11 -4.90
C GLY A 1207 -17.64 -7.72 -4.75
N ILE A 1208 -16.58 -6.93 -4.93
CA ILE A 1208 -15.20 -7.41 -4.74
C ILE A 1208 -14.96 -7.88 -3.30
N LYS A 1209 -15.55 -7.22 -2.30
CA LYS A 1209 -15.47 -7.66 -0.89
C LYS A 1209 -16.21 -8.97 -0.62
N ALA A 1210 -17.33 -9.23 -1.31
CA ALA A 1210 -18.01 -10.52 -1.23
C ALA A 1210 -17.17 -11.62 -1.89
N LEU A 1211 -16.63 -11.37 -3.09
CA LEU A 1211 -15.75 -12.30 -3.80
C LEU A 1211 -14.47 -12.61 -3.01
N ARG A 1212 -13.88 -11.61 -2.33
CA ARG A 1212 -12.72 -11.80 -1.45
C ARG A 1212 -13.02 -12.66 -0.22
N ARG A 1213 -14.21 -12.54 0.39
CA ARG A 1213 -14.62 -13.46 1.46
C ARG A 1213 -14.69 -14.90 0.95
N TYR A 1214 -15.25 -15.12 -0.24
CA TYR A 1214 -15.34 -16.44 -0.85
C TYR A 1214 -13.95 -17.02 -1.15
N PHE A 1215 -13.06 -16.20 -1.73
CA PHE A 1215 -11.63 -16.52 -1.89
C PHE A 1215 -10.98 -16.96 -0.56
N PHE A 1216 -11.23 -16.24 0.54
CA PHE A 1216 -10.67 -16.58 1.85
C PHE A 1216 -11.23 -17.87 2.45
N LEU A 1217 -12.52 -18.19 2.27
CA LEU A 1217 -13.07 -19.47 2.72
C LEU A 1217 -12.41 -20.65 1.99
N ILE A 1218 -12.24 -20.55 0.66
CA ILE A 1218 -11.62 -21.61 -0.17
C ILE A 1218 -10.14 -21.78 0.21
N THR A 1219 -9.39 -20.68 0.36
CA THR A 1219 -7.99 -20.74 0.81
C THR A 1219 -7.87 -21.28 2.24
N PHE A 1220 -8.78 -20.91 3.15
CA PHE A 1220 -8.80 -21.43 4.52
C PHE A 1220 -9.06 -22.94 4.56
N ARG A 1221 -10.02 -23.46 3.76
CA ARG A 1221 -10.26 -24.90 3.65
C ARG A 1221 -9.04 -25.65 3.10
N SER A 1222 -8.38 -25.11 2.07
CA SER A 1222 -7.12 -25.67 1.54
C SER A 1222 -5.97 -25.61 2.55
N TYR A 1223 -5.88 -24.55 3.35
CA TYR A 1223 -4.93 -24.43 4.47
C TYR A 1223 -5.11 -25.55 5.50
N LEU A 1224 -6.34 -25.85 5.91
CA LEU A 1224 -6.62 -26.94 6.86
C LEU A 1224 -6.30 -28.34 6.30
N TYR A 1225 -6.22 -28.51 4.97
CA TYR A 1225 -5.70 -29.74 4.36
C TYR A 1225 -4.16 -29.83 4.36
N CYS A 1226 -3.46 -28.71 4.44
CA CYS A 1226 -2.00 -28.64 4.23
C CYS A 1226 -1.19 -28.37 5.50
N ALA A 1227 -1.79 -27.75 6.52
CA ALA A 1227 -1.11 -27.28 7.71
C ALA A 1227 -2.01 -27.40 8.94
N LYS A 1228 -1.40 -27.66 10.11
CA LYS A 1228 -2.14 -27.65 11.39
C LYS A 1228 -2.20 -26.23 11.95
N PRO A 1229 -3.37 -25.76 12.44
CA PRO A 1229 -3.49 -24.44 13.07
C PRO A 1229 -2.62 -24.20 14.31
N THR A 1230 -2.06 -25.25 14.90
CA THR A 1230 -1.09 -25.20 16.01
C THR A 1230 0.33 -24.86 15.55
N GLU A 1231 0.66 -25.04 14.27
CA GLU A 1231 2.03 -24.91 13.74
C GLU A 1231 2.25 -23.59 12.99
N THR A 1232 1.29 -23.15 12.17
CA THR A 1232 1.38 -21.91 11.38
C THR A 1232 0.04 -21.19 11.34
N ARG A 1233 0.02 -19.86 11.49
CA ARG A 1233 -1.19 -19.04 11.31
C ARG A 1233 -1.61 -18.94 9.84
N PHE A 1234 -2.91 -18.74 9.58
CA PHE A 1234 -3.43 -18.60 8.22
C PHE A 1234 -2.89 -17.35 7.52
N SER A 1235 -2.78 -16.22 8.23
CA SER A 1235 -2.13 -15.01 7.71
C SER A 1235 -0.69 -15.27 7.26
N SER A 1236 0.13 -15.90 8.11
CA SER A 1236 1.52 -16.24 7.76
C SER A 1236 1.62 -17.24 6.60
N TRP A 1237 0.67 -18.19 6.50
CA TRP A 1237 0.56 -19.15 5.39
C TRP A 1237 0.13 -18.51 4.06
N MET A 1238 -0.63 -17.40 4.14
CA MET A 1238 -0.97 -16.53 3.00
C MET A 1238 0.19 -15.61 2.61
N ASP A 1239 0.90 -15.01 3.58
CA ASP A 1239 2.06 -14.13 3.32
C ASP A 1239 3.23 -14.91 2.68
N ALA A 1240 3.41 -16.18 3.03
CA ALA A 1240 4.33 -17.10 2.35
C ALA A 1240 3.90 -17.48 0.92
N ARG A 1241 2.76 -16.99 0.43
CA ARG A 1241 2.17 -17.22 -0.90
C ARG A 1241 1.90 -15.92 -1.67
N PRO A 1242 2.94 -15.26 -2.19
CA PRO A 1242 2.79 -14.08 -3.03
C PRO A 1242 1.83 -14.29 -4.20
N GLU A 1243 1.75 -15.48 -4.79
CA GLU A 1243 0.80 -15.80 -5.86
C GLU A 1243 -0.67 -15.74 -5.42
N LEU A 1244 -0.99 -16.16 -4.18
CA LEU A 1244 -2.33 -16.01 -3.63
C LEU A 1244 -2.62 -14.55 -3.26
N GLY A 1245 -1.61 -13.82 -2.78
CA GLY A 1245 -1.68 -12.38 -2.60
C GLY A 1245 -1.96 -11.65 -3.92
N HIS A 1246 -1.32 -12.06 -5.01
CA HIS A 1246 -1.53 -11.50 -6.35
C HIS A 1246 -2.96 -11.75 -6.85
N LEU A 1247 -3.46 -12.99 -6.75
CA LEU A 1247 -4.84 -13.32 -7.12
C LEU A 1247 -5.86 -12.53 -6.27
N CYS A 1248 -5.68 -12.47 -4.95
CA CYS A 1248 -6.58 -11.76 -4.03
C CYS A 1248 -6.61 -10.23 -4.24
N ASN A 1249 -5.49 -9.65 -4.68
CA ASN A 1249 -5.39 -8.22 -4.99
C ASN A 1249 -5.94 -7.85 -6.37
N ASN A 1250 -6.00 -8.81 -7.31
CA ASN A 1250 -6.46 -8.59 -8.68
C ASN A 1250 -7.89 -9.10 -8.95
N LEU A 1251 -8.62 -9.53 -7.91
CA LEU A 1251 -10.01 -9.97 -8.00
C LEU A 1251 -10.90 -8.97 -8.75
N ARG A 1252 -11.64 -9.48 -9.75
CA ARG A 1252 -12.60 -8.72 -10.54
C ARG A 1252 -13.96 -9.40 -10.52
N ILE A 1253 -15.01 -8.60 -10.67
CA ILE A 1253 -16.31 -9.09 -11.11
C ILE A 1253 -16.36 -8.89 -12.62
N ASP A 1254 -16.62 -9.96 -13.35
CA ASP A 1254 -16.75 -9.94 -14.80
C ASP A 1254 -17.91 -9.02 -15.23
N LYS A 1255 -17.66 -8.23 -16.26
CA LYS A 1255 -18.56 -7.17 -16.76
C LYS A 1255 -19.77 -7.71 -17.53
#